data_AF-A0A813Z7N0-F1
#
_entry.id   AF-A0A813Z7N0-F1
#
_cell.length_a   1.000
_cell.length_b   1.000
_cell.length_c   1.000
_cell.angle_alpha   90.00
_cell.angle_beta   90.00
_cell.angle_gamma   90.00
#
_symmetry.space_group_name_H-M   'P 1'
#
loop_
_entity.id
_entity.type
_entity.pdbx_description
1 polymer ?
#
loop_
_entity_poly.entity_id
_entity_poly.type
_entity_poly.pdbx_seq_one_letter_code
_entity_poly.pdbx_strand_id
1 'polypeptide(L)'
;MDEAKMYLDRKYSTFVVKHSWCFLLLGFSICIALGLSAILLRDLPDFNDPTKGFVPRGKHTLTSRLFVLEKIRNKLVEQLAAAKISNKSKISLTTKSSLLINQINKNHEEQEGEIDDDDDDSDYDVPLNEIELKVDLVSNPNACAFVPSSRSQCLTNQQVYTLLHNTTDLMKISKTIEEQLYKPNEHMCTSIDLNRHYEVYFESSDKLSPNLLNIDNLLSLCKKQYELVELFQLHSTCHYTLPEMVAYFSNKSDCRQLNANDINIFIDRIQRCHALYDTGLLRLAGLQRYRTAPIDLFQYDSCFRYNFTFLTLEYLLDKTFLSTNQTRYTAMWFLKPTKPIITANGSEIHNANSAHDLFIEHFYQNPKFDDDKTRVSALNFMDIRIPSAMKQIRADMFFVILAISLIVGVTIIYLRSITVALMTNICVVLSFACAYFSYKIIFGIDLFPYINLMATFILIGISCDNVIVIFDAWYSEKLDIYNEARLRSRSVEFYGKLTEKQEKQYRRDREYTAAILRQRLIARNDSEQHQKDQTGEEEHFDSIKNTDLIRMMKVNDEQMIQMLIGVLRHAAASVFVTSFTTSAAFFTNMISRIAYVQLFGLFMGLCILFNFLMNVTMIVSFVIVYEKICEPLSARFGLFNHFPEVFDKIMITLTRLNHAIFTVYIPRIIIKLRYILIIIFLILGIVGLFIVFYHPKLTPPKSRRYQFFQLSHPFERFEYQMRDEFLSYINEDKDNITNPLLVFVFGIEDTDLVHPFNPDQQRYIDNDNLVYNKKIDFYDPDTLRWFDTFLKDLNRSELFTNVQDTYAHWLTIGQLLRGFLTSNSNNDIKYNENEFFVPSTRNDTMIAMNRLFRFVSDSKQVLSSNDGNRGSDNFRLGFLPDPKTYYLRAFLFLVNMNVTFDTFSVQHAYYQKLEEYFDKRLEQLELSEGLNGHVYEQVKHG
;
A
#
# COMPACT_ATOMS: atom_id res chain seq x y z
N MET A 1 13.80 -49.41 -23.22
CA MET A 1 13.14 -48.31 -22.48
C MET A 1 11.79 -47.96 -23.12
N ASP A 2 11.71 -47.87 -24.45
CA ASP A 2 10.47 -47.54 -25.17
C ASP A 2 9.38 -48.63 -25.08
N GLU A 3 9.74 -49.92 -25.07
CA GLU A 3 8.75 -51.00 -24.90
C GLU A 3 8.11 -51.00 -23.51
N ALA A 4 8.89 -50.73 -22.46
CA ALA A 4 8.38 -50.64 -21.09
C ALA A 4 7.45 -49.43 -20.92
N LYS A 5 7.77 -48.30 -21.55
CA LYS A 5 6.92 -47.11 -21.61
C LYS A 5 5.61 -47.39 -22.33
N MET A 6 5.68 -48.00 -23.51
CA MET A 6 4.50 -48.34 -24.32
C MET A 6 3.57 -49.35 -23.60
N TYR A 7 4.15 -50.30 -22.85
CA TYR A 7 3.39 -51.23 -22.01
C TYR A 7 2.69 -50.52 -20.83
N LEU A 8 3.37 -49.59 -20.17
CA LEU A 8 2.81 -48.81 -19.07
C LEU A 8 1.69 -47.88 -19.56
N ASP A 9 1.89 -47.18 -20.67
CA ASP A 9 0.91 -46.29 -21.29
C ASP A 9 -0.35 -47.07 -21.70
N ARG A 10 -0.18 -48.29 -22.24
CA ARG A 10 -1.30 -49.17 -22.59
C ARG A 10 -2.05 -49.64 -21.35
N LYS A 11 -1.36 -50.04 -20.28
CA LYS A 11 -2.01 -50.43 -19.01
C LYS A 11 -2.79 -49.27 -18.39
N TYR A 12 -2.17 -48.09 -18.32
CA TYR A 12 -2.81 -46.88 -17.82
C TYR A 12 -4.05 -46.53 -18.64
N SER A 13 -3.91 -46.48 -19.96
CA SER A 13 -5.01 -46.15 -20.87
C SER A 13 -6.16 -47.17 -20.77
N THR A 14 -5.84 -48.46 -20.67
CA THR A 14 -6.85 -49.51 -20.49
C THR A 14 -7.61 -49.34 -19.17
N PHE A 15 -6.90 -48.98 -18.10
CA PHE A 15 -7.50 -48.76 -16.79
C PHE A 15 -8.42 -47.53 -16.79
N VAL A 16 -7.97 -46.41 -17.35
CA VAL A 16 -8.74 -45.16 -17.44
C VAL A 16 -9.99 -45.35 -18.31
N VAL A 17 -9.90 -46.03 -19.46
CA VAL A 17 -11.07 -46.26 -20.35
C VAL A 17 -12.13 -47.16 -19.71
N LYS A 18 -11.72 -48.16 -18.91
CA LYS A 18 -12.63 -49.07 -18.21
C LYS A 18 -13.28 -48.45 -16.98
N HIS A 19 -12.55 -47.63 -16.22
CA HIS A 19 -12.98 -47.09 -14.93
C HIS A 19 -13.08 -45.55 -14.90
N SER A 20 -13.39 -44.92 -16.04
CA SER A 20 -13.45 -43.46 -16.20
C SER A 20 -14.42 -42.78 -15.21
N TRP A 21 -15.58 -43.39 -14.95
CA TRP A 21 -16.56 -42.91 -13.95
C TRP A 21 -16.01 -42.92 -12.52
N CYS A 22 -15.28 -43.97 -12.14
CA CYS A 22 -14.68 -44.07 -10.82
C CYS A 22 -13.64 -42.97 -10.62
N PHE A 23 -12.81 -42.69 -11.62
CA PHE A 23 -11.83 -41.60 -11.57
C PHE A 23 -12.47 -40.23 -11.42
N LEU A 24 -13.54 -39.95 -12.19
CA LEU A 24 -14.25 -38.69 -12.08
C LEU A 24 -14.85 -38.53 -10.69
N LEU A 25 -15.64 -39.50 -10.22
CA LEU A 25 -16.32 -39.40 -8.92
C LEU A 25 -15.35 -39.33 -7.75
N LEU A 26 -14.26 -40.11 -7.79
CA LEU A 26 -13.22 -40.08 -6.77
C LEU A 26 -12.42 -38.78 -6.80
N GLY A 27 -12.08 -38.26 -7.98
CA GLY A 27 -11.45 -36.94 -8.13
C GLY A 27 -12.34 -35.83 -7.57
N PHE A 28 -13.62 -35.84 -7.92
CA PHE A 28 -14.62 -34.91 -7.41
C PHE A 28 -14.74 -34.96 -5.88
N SER A 29 -14.91 -36.14 -5.30
CA SER A 29 -15.11 -36.28 -3.86
C SER A 29 -13.88 -35.83 -3.07
N ILE A 30 -12.67 -36.18 -3.53
CA ILE A 30 -11.42 -35.74 -2.90
C ILE A 30 -11.31 -34.21 -2.95
N CYS A 31 -11.50 -33.60 -4.11
CA CYS A 31 -11.32 -32.15 -4.25
C CYS A 31 -12.36 -31.35 -3.46
N ILE A 32 -13.61 -31.81 -3.44
CA ILE A 32 -14.67 -31.19 -2.65
C ILE A 32 -14.37 -31.34 -1.15
N ALA A 33 -13.92 -32.52 -0.69
CA ALA A 33 -13.55 -32.73 0.70
C ALA A 33 -12.40 -31.80 1.13
N LEU A 34 -11.37 -31.66 0.29
CA LEU A 34 -10.25 -30.73 0.53
C LEU A 34 -10.75 -29.28 0.58
N GLY A 35 -11.55 -28.85 -0.40
CA GLY A 35 -12.12 -27.49 -0.44
C GLY A 35 -12.99 -27.16 0.77
N LEU A 36 -13.91 -28.06 1.14
CA LEU A 36 -14.79 -27.88 2.29
C LEU A 36 -14.00 -27.85 3.60
N SER A 37 -12.98 -28.70 3.74
CA SER A 37 -12.13 -28.67 4.94
C SER A 37 -11.41 -27.34 5.10
N ALA A 38 -10.96 -26.71 4.00
CA ALA A 38 -10.31 -25.41 4.03
C ALA A 38 -11.25 -24.28 4.48
N ILE A 39 -12.52 -24.31 4.05
CA ILE A 39 -13.53 -23.30 4.40
C ILE A 39 -14.06 -23.50 5.83
N LEU A 40 -14.20 -24.75 6.29
CA LEU A 40 -14.75 -25.05 7.61
C LEU A 40 -13.72 -24.91 8.74
N LEU A 41 -12.43 -25.16 8.48
CA LEU A 41 -11.38 -25.14 9.51
C LEU A 41 -10.72 -23.77 9.70
N ARG A 42 -10.87 -22.85 8.75
CA ARG A 42 -10.19 -21.55 8.74
C ARG A 42 -11.14 -20.43 8.34
N ASP A 43 -10.94 -19.26 8.94
CA ASP A 43 -11.73 -18.07 8.63
C ASP A 43 -11.49 -17.60 7.18
N LEU A 44 -12.53 -17.00 6.60
CA LEU A 44 -12.44 -16.37 5.30
C LEU A 44 -11.47 -15.19 5.35
N PRO A 45 -10.71 -14.94 4.27
CA PRO A 45 -9.73 -13.87 4.24
C PRO A 45 -10.40 -12.49 4.30
N ASP A 46 -9.82 -11.61 5.10
CA ASP A 46 -10.21 -10.20 5.18
C ASP A 46 -9.32 -9.33 4.27
N PHE A 47 -9.94 -8.38 3.58
CA PHE A 47 -9.29 -7.46 2.64
C PHE A 47 -9.37 -5.99 3.08
N ASN A 48 -9.64 -5.72 4.35
CA ASN A 48 -9.80 -4.34 4.86
C ASN A 48 -8.58 -3.42 4.63
N ASP A 49 -7.36 -3.97 4.62
CA ASP A 49 -6.14 -3.20 4.33
C ASP A 49 -5.33 -3.86 3.19
N PRO A 50 -5.28 -3.23 2.00
CA PRO A 50 -4.55 -3.74 0.85
C PRO A 50 -3.03 -3.63 1.00
N THR A 51 -2.51 -2.84 1.94
CA THR A 51 -1.07 -2.61 2.13
C THR A 51 -0.42 -3.66 3.03
N LYS A 52 -1.21 -4.53 3.66
CA LYS A 52 -0.70 -5.65 4.47
C LYS A 52 0.19 -6.57 3.63
N GLY A 53 1.43 -6.76 4.11
CA GLY A 53 2.41 -7.66 3.47
C GLY A 53 3.32 -7.02 2.42
N PHE A 54 3.19 -5.72 2.15
CA PHE A 54 4.10 -4.98 1.27
C PHE A 54 5.49 -4.72 1.87
N VAL A 55 5.60 -4.85 3.19
CA VAL A 55 6.83 -4.61 3.92
C VAL A 55 7.84 -5.73 3.64
N PRO A 56 9.05 -5.43 3.12
CA PRO A 56 10.07 -6.45 2.89
C PRO A 56 10.59 -6.97 4.24
N ARG A 57 10.67 -8.29 4.42
CA ARG A 57 11.11 -8.90 5.69
C ARG A 57 12.36 -9.75 5.49
N GLY A 58 13.16 -9.88 6.55
CA GLY A 58 14.39 -10.67 6.55
C GLY A 58 15.46 -10.12 7.50
N LYS A 59 16.49 -10.93 7.78
CA LYS A 59 17.64 -10.53 8.62
C LYS A 59 18.46 -9.42 7.95
N HIS A 60 18.98 -8.48 8.75
CA HIS A 60 19.80 -7.36 8.31
C HIS A 60 19.14 -6.47 7.24
N THR A 61 17.82 -6.31 7.31
CA THR A 61 17.09 -5.38 6.44
C THR A 61 16.82 -4.09 7.21
N LEU A 62 16.69 -2.95 6.50
CA LEU A 62 16.25 -1.69 7.15
C LEU A 62 14.92 -1.88 7.88
N THR A 63 14.06 -2.77 7.37
CA THR A 63 12.80 -3.09 7.99
C THR A 63 12.94 -3.83 9.31
N SER A 64 13.85 -4.80 9.44
CA SER A 64 14.06 -5.46 10.74
C SER A 64 14.51 -4.45 11.79
N ARG A 65 15.36 -3.49 11.41
CA ARG A 65 15.77 -2.37 12.27
C ARG A 65 14.59 -1.45 12.63
N LEU A 66 13.69 -1.17 11.68
CA LEU A 66 12.48 -0.37 11.92
C LEU A 66 11.54 -1.05 12.92
N PHE A 67 11.30 -2.36 12.79
CA PHE A 67 10.46 -3.09 13.74
C PHE A 67 11.07 -3.18 15.14
N VAL A 68 12.40 -3.33 15.24
CA VAL A 68 13.10 -3.26 16.53
C VAL A 68 12.92 -1.88 17.15
N LEU A 69 13.04 -0.81 16.37
CA LEU A 69 12.80 0.56 16.85
C LEU A 69 11.35 0.76 17.33
N GLU A 70 10.37 0.24 16.60
CA GLU A 70 8.96 0.30 16.99
C GLU A 70 8.68 -0.46 18.29
N LYS A 71 9.31 -1.63 18.49
CA LYS A 71 9.25 -2.37 19.75
C LYS A 71 9.89 -1.62 20.90
N ILE A 72 11.04 -0.99 20.68
CA ILE A 72 11.69 -0.14 21.70
C ILE A 72 10.76 1.00 22.10
N ARG A 73 10.15 1.67 21.11
CA ARG A 73 9.17 2.73 21.35
C ARG A 73 8.01 2.23 22.21
N ASN A 74 7.37 1.12 21.85
CA ASN A 74 6.23 0.58 22.60
C ASN A 74 6.62 0.23 24.05
N LYS A 75 7.79 -0.38 24.25
CA LYS A 75 8.30 -0.71 25.60
C LYS A 75 8.61 0.54 26.44
N LEU A 76 9.15 1.59 25.83
CA LEU A 76 9.36 2.88 26.51
C LEU A 76 8.02 3.52 26.91
N VAL A 77 7.01 3.47 26.05
CA VAL A 77 5.65 3.96 26.35
C VAL A 77 5.04 3.20 27.53
N GLU A 78 5.18 1.87 27.57
CA GLU A 78 4.71 1.04 28.69
C GLU A 78 5.44 1.38 30.00
N GLN A 79 6.76 1.56 29.96
CA GLN A 79 7.54 1.97 31.14
C GLN A 79 7.13 3.36 31.64
N LEU A 80 6.85 4.30 30.73
CA LEU A 80 6.32 5.62 31.07
C LEU A 80 4.94 5.54 31.71
N ALA A 81 4.06 4.68 31.18
CA ALA A 81 2.73 4.44 31.76
C ALA A 81 2.82 3.82 33.17
N ALA A 82 3.71 2.83 33.37
CA ALA A 82 3.95 2.20 34.66
C ALA A 82 4.53 3.19 35.71
N ALA A 83 5.46 4.07 35.29
CA ALA A 83 6.03 5.11 36.15
C ALA A 83 4.99 6.15 36.58
N LYS A 84 4.06 6.53 35.70
CA LYS A 84 2.92 7.41 36.05
C LYS A 84 2.02 6.77 37.12
N ILE A 85 1.73 5.47 37.01
CA ILE A 85 0.87 4.73 37.97
C ILE A 85 1.55 4.59 39.35
N SER A 86 2.85 4.30 39.40
CA SER A 86 3.62 4.19 40.66
C SER A 86 3.72 5.52 41.43
N ASN A 87 3.68 6.67 40.74
CA ASN A 87 3.68 7.97 41.39
C ASN A 87 2.29 8.39 41.92
N LYS A 88 1.20 7.96 41.28
CA LYS A 88 -0.16 8.12 41.83
C LYS A 88 -0.31 7.38 43.19
N SER A 89 0.38 6.25 43.38
CA SER A 89 0.36 5.51 44.65
C SER A 89 1.36 6.04 45.71
N LYS A 90 2.46 6.69 45.32
CA LYS A 90 3.35 7.39 46.27
C LYS A 90 2.75 8.67 46.83
N ILE A 91 1.99 9.43 46.02
CA ILE A 91 1.30 10.65 46.46
C ILE A 91 0.23 10.34 47.52
N SER A 92 -0.41 9.16 47.48
CA SER A 92 -1.38 8.72 48.49
C SER A 92 -0.74 8.16 49.79
N LEU A 93 0.56 7.87 49.79
CA LEU A 93 1.31 7.43 50.98
C LEU A 93 1.95 8.60 51.74
N THR A 94 2.25 9.72 51.07
CA THR A 94 2.73 10.95 51.74
C THR A 94 1.62 11.74 52.43
N THR A 95 0.36 11.65 51.99
CA THR A 95 -0.81 12.25 52.68
C THR A 95 -1.26 11.49 53.93
N LYS A 96 -0.75 10.29 54.20
CA LYS A 96 -0.99 9.58 55.47
C LYS A 96 -0.11 10.04 56.63
N SER A 97 0.90 10.89 56.38
CA SER A 97 1.76 11.45 57.43
C SER A 97 1.35 12.86 57.89
N SER A 98 0.39 13.50 57.22
CA SER A 98 -0.20 14.80 57.62
C SER A 98 -1.58 14.66 58.30
N LEU A 99 -2.08 13.43 58.48
CA LEU A 99 -3.37 13.10 59.10
C LEU A 99 -3.32 12.98 60.64
N LEU A 100 -2.45 13.75 61.30
CA LEU A 100 -2.42 13.86 62.77
C LEU A 100 -2.66 15.30 63.28
N ILE A 101 -3.04 16.25 62.41
CA ILE A 101 -3.30 17.65 62.84
C ILE A 101 -4.74 18.12 62.63
N ASN A 102 -5.58 17.47 61.81
CA ASN A 102 -6.97 17.94 61.60
C ASN A 102 -8.02 17.02 62.21
N GLN A 103 -7.97 16.87 63.53
CA GLN A 103 -9.02 16.23 64.34
C GLN A 103 -9.98 17.23 64.99
N ILE A 104 -10.09 18.46 64.45
CA ILE A 104 -11.02 19.49 64.95
C ILE A 104 -11.82 20.04 63.78
N ASN A 105 -12.88 19.31 63.41
CA ASN A 105 -14.23 19.84 63.18
C ASN A 105 -15.05 18.80 62.41
N LYS A 106 -15.80 18.05 63.22
CA LYS A 106 -16.83 17.11 62.80
C LYS A 106 -18.16 17.88 62.72
N ASN A 107 -19.03 17.43 61.82
CA ASN A 107 -20.51 17.58 61.77
C ASN A 107 -21.03 18.52 60.68
N HIS A 108 -21.56 18.01 59.56
CA HIS A 108 -22.94 17.54 59.41
C HIS A 108 -23.24 17.03 57.97
N GLU A 109 -23.69 15.78 57.90
CA GLU A 109 -24.73 15.17 57.02
C GLU A 109 -24.67 15.22 55.47
N GLU A 110 -24.24 14.06 54.95
CA GLU A 110 -24.78 13.21 53.85
C GLU A 110 -26.00 13.67 53.02
N GLN A 111 -25.86 13.60 51.68
CA GLN A 111 -26.62 12.65 50.83
C GLN A 111 -26.01 12.49 49.42
N GLU A 112 -26.12 11.26 48.91
CA GLU A 112 -25.48 10.65 47.73
C GLU A 112 -25.93 11.20 46.36
N GLY A 113 -25.05 11.09 45.36
CA GLY A 113 -25.36 11.19 43.93
C GLY A 113 -24.11 10.96 43.07
N GLU A 114 -24.13 9.90 42.24
CA GLU A 114 -23.10 9.53 41.25
C GLU A 114 -22.71 10.71 40.33
N ILE A 115 -21.41 10.91 40.12
CA ILE A 115 -20.86 11.89 39.18
C ILE A 115 -19.84 11.19 38.28
N ASP A 116 -20.08 11.37 36.98
CA ASP A 116 -19.23 11.11 35.83
C ASP A 116 -17.92 11.91 35.92
N ASP A 117 -16.79 11.26 35.60
CA ASP A 117 -15.49 11.93 35.49
C ASP A 117 -15.45 12.81 34.22
N ASP A 118 -15.68 14.11 34.40
CA ASP A 118 -15.28 15.19 33.47
C ASP A 118 -13.80 15.54 33.72
N ASP A 119 -13.01 15.53 32.64
CA ASP A 119 -11.61 15.99 32.63
C ASP A 119 -11.55 17.53 32.71
N ASP A 120 -11.26 18.05 33.90
CA ASP A 120 -10.88 19.46 34.15
C ASP A 120 -9.35 19.62 34.05
N ASP A 121 -8.88 20.27 32.97
CA ASP A 121 -7.51 20.77 32.85
C ASP A 121 -7.33 22.03 33.72
N SER A 122 -6.55 21.90 34.80
CA SER A 122 -6.21 23.02 35.69
C SER A 122 -4.88 23.68 35.30
N ASP A 123 -4.95 25.01 35.19
CA ASP A 123 -3.86 25.97 35.01
C ASP A 123 -2.62 25.68 35.88
N TYR A 124 -1.44 25.74 35.26
CA TYR A 124 -0.17 25.96 35.96
C TYR A 124 0.57 27.14 35.33
N ASP A 125 0.65 28.24 36.09
CA ASP A 125 1.58 29.35 35.85
C ASP A 125 3.03 28.83 35.92
N VAL A 126 3.78 29.01 34.82
CA VAL A 126 5.24 28.84 34.79
C VAL A 126 5.88 30.22 34.83
N PRO A 127 6.85 30.48 35.74
CA PRO A 127 7.52 31.78 35.80
C PRO A 127 8.42 31.96 34.57
N LEU A 128 8.21 33.06 33.83
CA LEU A 128 9.12 33.53 32.79
C LEU A 128 10.48 33.84 33.40
N ASN A 129 11.48 33.01 33.10
CA ASN A 129 12.87 33.47 33.03
C ASN A 129 13.50 32.93 31.73
N GLU A 130 14.13 33.86 31.03
CA GLU A 130 15.09 33.68 29.93
C GLU A 130 14.56 33.09 28.61
N ILE A 131 13.95 33.96 27.81
CA ILE A 131 14.06 33.86 26.35
C ILE A 131 15.21 34.80 25.94
N GLU A 132 16.37 34.24 25.62
CA GLU A 132 17.43 34.95 24.91
C GLU A 132 16.93 35.31 23.50
N LEU A 133 16.40 36.52 23.37
CA LEU A 133 16.18 37.16 22.08
C LEU A 133 17.56 37.41 21.43
N LYS A 134 17.77 36.86 20.23
CA LYS A 134 18.94 37.11 19.37
C LYS A 134 19.31 38.61 19.36
N VAL A 135 20.54 38.86 19.82
CA VAL A 135 21.55 39.93 19.66
C VAL A 135 21.28 41.16 18.74
N ASP A 136 20.27 41.16 17.87
CA ASP A 136 20.06 42.23 16.87
C ASP A 136 19.26 43.45 17.38
N LEU A 137 18.53 43.37 18.50
CA LEU A 137 17.78 44.51 19.05
C LEU A 137 18.63 45.49 19.86
N VAL A 138 19.78 45.04 20.37
CA VAL A 138 20.70 45.86 21.18
C VAL A 138 21.68 46.65 20.30
N SER A 139 21.91 46.20 19.06
CA SER A 139 22.93 46.79 18.18
C SER A 139 22.55 48.14 17.59
N ASN A 140 21.25 48.49 17.54
CA ASN A 140 20.80 49.77 16.97
C ASN A 140 19.49 50.29 17.60
N PRO A 141 19.54 51.01 18.73
CA PRO A 141 18.35 51.44 19.49
C PRO A 141 17.50 52.49 18.76
N ASN A 142 18.10 53.22 17.81
CA ASN A 142 17.44 54.27 17.04
C ASN A 142 16.93 53.80 15.66
N ALA A 143 17.11 52.52 15.33
CA ALA A 143 16.59 51.99 14.08
C ALA A 143 15.06 51.95 14.11
N CYS A 144 14.48 52.27 12.96
CA CYS A 144 13.05 52.29 12.74
C CYS A 144 12.49 50.86 12.76
N ALA A 145 11.77 50.51 13.82
CA ALA A 145 11.27 49.16 14.06
C ALA A 145 9.85 48.95 13.53
N PHE A 146 9.02 50.01 13.64
CA PHE A 146 7.60 49.92 13.35
C PHE A 146 7.05 51.28 12.89
N VAL A 147 6.32 51.31 11.79
CA VAL A 147 5.59 52.49 11.31
C VAL A 147 4.08 52.18 11.34
N PRO A 148 3.29 52.81 12.22
CA PRO A 148 1.86 52.58 12.30
C PRO A 148 1.13 53.20 11.09
N SER A 149 0.09 52.50 10.61
CA SER A 149 -0.72 52.92 9.44
C SER A 149 -1.51 54.21 9.63
N SER A 150 -1.58 54.76 10.84
CA SER A 150 -2.32 55.98 11.17
C SER A 150 -1.45 57.21 11.47
N ARG A 151 -0.12 57.09 11.57
CA ARG A 151 0.80 58.23 11.80
C ARG A 151 2.16 58.03 11.11
N SER A 152 2.63 59.08 10.43
CA SER A 152 3.92 59.13 9.72
C SER A 152 5.13 59.35 10.64
N GLN A 153 5.21 58.65 11.78
CA GLN A 153 6.38 58.68 12.66
C GLN A 153 6.80 57.25 13.00
N CYS A 154 8.08 56.96 12.76
CA CYS A 154 8.62 55.64 13.04
C CYS A 154 8.96 55.48 14.52
N LEU A 155 8.50 54.37 15.12
CA LEU A 155 8.85 53.96 16.46
C LEU A 155 10.21 53.25 16.45
N THR A 156 11.09 53.71 17.33
CA THR A 156 12.44 53.15 17.50
C THR A 156 12.39 51.83 18.29
N ASN A 157 13.38 50.96 18.09
CA ASN A 157 13.54 49.71 18.84
C ASN A 157 13.41 49.91 20.37
N GLN A 158 13.94 51.03 20.88
CA GLN A 158 13.87 51.36 22.30
C GLN A 158 12.46 51.78 22.76
N GLN A 159 11.70 52.50 21.92
CA GLN A 159 10.31 52.86 22.20
C GLN A 159 9.38 51.65 22.20
N VAL A 160 9.58 50.73 21.25
CA VAL A 160 8.85 49.45 21.18
C VAL A 160 9.13 48.63 22.44
N TYR A 161 10.38 48.55 22.89
CA TYR A 161 10.76 47.85 24.13
C TYR A 161 10.09 48.45 25.39
N THR A 162 10.05 49.78 25.51
CA THR A 162 9.39 50.44 26.65
C THR A 162 7.85 50.36 26.60
N LEU A 163 7.27 50.32 25.40
CA LEU A 163 5.83 50.12 25.22
C LEU A 163 5.41 48.70 25.61
N LEU A 164 6.25 47.70 25.32
CA LEU A 164 6.02 46.30 25.66
C LEU A 164 5.98 46.03 27.18
N HIS A 165 6.58 46.90 27.99
CA HIS A 165 6.73 46.68 29.43
C HIS A 165 5.60 47.28 30.29
N ASN A 166 4.63 47.99 29.70
CA ASN A 166 3.64 48.82 30.41
C ASN A 166 2.16 48.51 30.05
N THR A 167 1.84 47.29 29.60
CA THR A 167 0.65 46.96 28.76
C THR A 167 -0.57 46.35 29.45
N THR A 168 -0.80 46.49 30.76
CA THR A 168 -1.95 45.81 31.39
C THR A 168 -3.32 46.48 31.13
N ASP A 169 -3.37 47.81 30.96
CA ASP A 169 -4.65 48.54 30.87
C ASP A 169 -5.13 48.80 29.43
N LEU A 170 -4.20 48.96 28.48
CA LEU A 170 -4.51 49.12 27.06
C LEU A 170 -5.04 47.82 26.44
N MET A 171 -4.52 46.66 26.89
CA MET A 171 -4.98 45.34 26.47
C MET A 171 -6.42 45.05 26.91
N LYS A 172 -6.80 45.45 28.14
CA LYS A 172 -8.17 45.29 28.65
C LYS A 172 -9.18 46.13 27.86
N ILE A 173 -8.86 47.40 27.61
CA ILE A 173 -9.77 48.32 26.89
C ILE A 173 -9.92 47.92 25.42
N SER A 174 -8.83 47.50 24.76
CA SER A 174 -8.88 46.95 23.40
C SER A 174 -9.72 45.67 23.31
N LYS A 175 -9.56 44.74 24.27
CA LYS A 175 -10.33 43.50 24.34
C LYS A 175 -11.83 43.76 24.51
N THR A 176 -12.21 44.69 25.38
CA THR A 176 -13.63 45.05 25.61
C THR A 176 -14.26 45.78 24.42
N ILE A 177 -13.51 46.63 23.72
CA ILE A 177 -14.00 47.34 22.52
C ILE A 177 -14.15 46.37 21.33
N GLU A 178 -13.27 45.38 21.18
CA GLU A 178 -13.33 44.41 20.07
C GLU A 178 -14.34 43.29 20.27
N GLU A 179 -14.53 42.78 21.51
CA GLU A 179 -15.60 41.83 21.84
C GLU A 179 -17.01 42.40 21.55
N GLN A 180 -17.13 43.73 21.54
CA GLN A 180 -18.36 44.45 21.21
C GLN A 180 -18.52 44.75 19.70
N LEU A 181 -17.44 44.77 18.91
CA LEU A 181 -17.48 45.16 17.49
C LEU A 181 -17.38 43.99 16.51
N TYR A 182 -16.70 42.90 16.85
CA TYR A 182 -16.43 41.78 15.92
C TYR A 182 -16.38 40.44 16.65
N LYS A 183 -17.55 39.82 16.86
CA LYS A 183 -17.61 38.37 17.12
C LYS A 183 -17.42 37.64 15.79
N PRO A 184 -16.45 36.73 15.65
CA PRO A 184 -16.46 35.81 14.52
C PRO A 184 -17.81 35.08 14.51
N ASN A 185 -18.32 34.76 13.32
CA ASN A 185 -19.49 33.90 13.21
C ASN A 185 -19.26 32.63 14.05
N GLU A 186 -20.26 32.18 14.81
CA GLU A 186 -20.14 31.01 15.72
C GLU A 186 -19.64 29.72 15.02
N HIS A 187 -19.62 29.73 13.68
CA HIS A 187 -19.23 28.62 12.82
C HIS A 187 -17.81 28.71 12.22
N MET A 188 -16.99 29.73 12.52
CA MET A 188 -15.60 29.81 12.01
C MET A 188 -14.61 29.13 12.97
N CYS A 189 -13.84 28.15 12.50
CA CYS A 189 -12.84 27.48 13.34
C CYS A 189 -11.59 28.36 13.55
N THR A 190 -11.24 28.66 14.80
CA THR A 190 -10.01 29.39 15.17
C THR A 190 -8.77 28.49 15.22
N SER A 191 -8.95 27.18 15.16
CA SER A 191 -7.91 26.14 15.09
C SER A 191 -8.40 24.98 14.24
N ILE A 192 -7.50 24.34 13.48
CA ILE A 192 -7.82 23.15 12.68
C ILE A 192 -7.32 21.90 13.40
N ASP A 193 -8.21 20.97 13.73
CA ASP A 193 -7.80 19.61 14.10
C ASP A 193 -7.44 18.83 12.82
N LEU A 194 -6.14 18.68 12.56
CA LEU A 194 -5.60 17.98 11.39
C LEU A 194 -5.99 16.51 11.32
N ASN A 195 -6.46 15.91 12.42
CA ASN A 195 -6.88 14.50 12.41
C ASN A 195 -8.40 14.35 12.22
N ARG A 196 -9.17 15.45 12.24
CA ARG A 196 -10.64 15.40 12.36
C ARG A 196 -11.37 16.35 11.43
N HIS A 197 -11.07 16.32 10.14
CA HIS A 197 -11.77 17.17 9.17
C HIS A 197 -12.05 16.45 7.84
N TYR A 198 -12.96 17.02 7.05
CA TYR A 198 -13.24 16.65 5.66
C TYR A 198 -12.72 17.75 4.75
N GLU A 199 -11.94 17.40 3.72
CA GLU A 199 -11.41 18.35 2.75
C GLU A 199 -12.04 18.14 1.37
N VAL A 200 -12.57 19.21 0.80
CA VAL A 200 -13.11 19.23 -0.57
C VAL A 200 -12.40 20.30 -1.38
N TYR A 201 -11.87 19.93 -2.53
CA TYR A 201 -11.07 20.82 -3.37
C TYR A 201 -11.82 21.25 -4.63
N PHE A 202 -11.72 22.53 -4.96
CA PHE A 202 -12.39 23.14 -6.10
C PHE A 202 -11.40 23.76 -7.07
N GLU A 203 -11.79 23.77 -8.34
CA GLU A 203 -11.10 24.49 -9.42
C GLU A 203 -12.12 25.26 -10.27
N SER A 204 -11.66 26.25 -11.04
CA SER A 204 -12.54 26.92 -12.00
C SER A 204 -12.92 25.98 -13.14
N SER A 205 -14.18 26.06 -13.58
CA SER A 205 -14.68 25.30 -14.74
C SER A 205 -14.16 25.87 -16.06
N ASP A 206 -13.87 27.18 -16.09
CA ASP A 206 -13.32 27.84 -17.26
C ASP A 206 -11.83 27.51 -17.45
N LYS A 207 -11.51 26.89 -18.59
CA LYS A 207 -10.13 26.55 -18.97
C LYS A 207 -9.32 27.76 -19.43
N LEU A 208 -9.97 28.85 -19.83
CA LEU A 208 -9.32 30.07 -20.34
C LEU A 208 -8.91 31.02 -19.21
N SER A 209 -9.68 31.09 -18.12
CA SER A 209 -9.34 31.85 -16.92
C SER A 209 -9.35 30.96 -15.67
N PRO A 210 -8.22 30.32 -15.30
CA PRO A 210 -8.16 29.39 -14.18
C PRO A 210 -8.30 30.05 -12.80
N ASN A 211 -8.53 31.36 -12.72
CA ASN A 211 -8.55 32.11 -11.46
C ASN A 211 -9.90 31.95 -10.72
N LEU A 212 -9.83 31.41 -9.50
CA LEU A 212 -10.97 31.27 -8.60
C LEU A 212 -11.32 32.56 -7.84
N LEU A 213 -10.39 33.51 -7.72
CA LEU A 213 -10.64 34.83 -7.14
C LEU A 213 -11.38 35.76 -8.12
N ASN A 214 -12.54 35.31 -8.59
CA ASN A 214 -13.51 36.10 -9.31
C ASN A 214 -14.81 36.12 -8.51
N ILE A 215 -15.58 37.21 -8.57
CA ILE A 215 -16.82 37.34 -7.82
C ILE A 215 -17.81 36.22 -8.15
N ASP A 216 -17.92 35.87 -9.43
CA ASP A 216 -18.79 34.79 -9.90
C ASP A 216 -18.40 33.42 -9.31
N ASN A 217 -17.09 33.17 -9.22
CA ASN A 217 -16.54 31.93 -8.69
C ASN A 217 -16.69 31.88 -7.16
N LEU A 218 -16.43 32.99 -6.45
CA LEU A 218 -16.60 33.08 -5.00
C LEU A 218 -18.06 32.95 -4.56
N LEU A 219 -19.01 33.54 -5.29
CA LEU A 219 -20.44 33.37 -5.02
C LEU A 219 -20.91 31.94 -5.29
N SER A 220 -20.38 31.29 -6.34
CA SER A 220 -20.61 29.86 -6.60
C SER A 220 -20.06 29.00 -5.46
N LEU A 221 -18.83 29.25 -4.99
CA LEU A 221 -18.24 28.55 -3.84
C LEU A 221 -19.04 28.78 -2.54
N CYS A 222 -19.51 30.00 -2.29
CA CYS A 222 -20.35 30.33 -1.14
C CYS A 222 -21.67 29.53 -1.16
N LYS A 223 -22.31 29.40 -2.33
CA LYS A 223 -23.49 28.55 -2.50
C LYS A 223 -23.18 27.07 -2.20
N LYS A 224 -22.09 26.54 -2.75
CA LYS A 224 -21.66 25.15 -2.54
C LYS A 224 -21.30 24.85 -1.09
N GLN A 225 -20.74 25.82 -0.36
CA GLN A 225 -20.48 25.70 1.07
C GLN A 225 -21.76 25.42 1.84
N TYR A 226 -22.84 26.18 1.60
CA TYR A 226 -24.12 25.95 2.28
C TYR A 226 -24.72 24.58 1.93
N GLU A 227 -24.67 24.18 0.65
CA GLU A 227 -25.13 22.85 0.22
C GLU A 227 -24.34 21.71 0.89
N LEU A 228 -23.03 21.86 1.05
CA LEU A 228 -22.18 20.87 1.73
C LEU A 228 -22.44 20.81 3.24
N VAL A 229 -22.61 21.96 3.89
CA VAL A 229 -22.97 22.00 5.33
C VAL A 229 -24.30 21.31 5.58
N GLU A 230 -25.28 21.53 4.70
CA GLU A 230 -26.58 20.86 4.78
C GLU A 230 -26.46 19.35 4.54
N LEU A 231 -25.74 18.93 3.50
CA LEU A 231 -25.56 17.53 3.14
C LEU A 231 -24.86 16.73 4.24
N PHE A 232 -23.79 17.27 4.83
CA PHE A 232 -23.07 16.62 5.92
C PHE A 232 -23.77 16.80 7.28
N GLN A 233 -24.91 17.51 7.34
CA GLN A 233 -25.63 17.85 8.57
C GLN A 233 -24.76 18.55 9.62
N LEU A 234 -23.81 19.38 9.17
CA LEU A 234 -22.74 20.01 9.96
C LEU A 234 -23.13 21.39 10.53
N HIS A 235 -24.41 21.60 10.82
CA HIS A 235 -24.96 22.90 11.23
C HIS A 235 -24.37 23.45 12.54
N SER A 236 -23.88 22.58 13.43
CA SER A 236 -23.28 22.92 14.72
C SER A 236 -21.75 22.85 14.73
N THR A 237 -21.12 22.43 13.64
CA THR A 237 -19.67 22.29 13.55
C THR A 237 -19.05 23.47 12.80
N CYS A 238 -17.86 23.86 13.24
CA CYS A 238 -17.16 24.95 12.58
C CYS A 238 -16.59 24.48 11.22
N HIS A 239 -16.49 25.41 10.26
CA HIS A 239 -15.94 25.18 8.93
C HIS A 239 -15.02 26.32 8.51
N TYR A 240 -14.16 26.04 7.54
CA TYR A 240 -13.10 26.94 7.09
C TYR A 240 -13.02 26.94 5.57
N THR A 241 -13.43 28.05 4.94
CA THR A 241 -13.57 28.17 3.48
C THR A 241 -13.05 29.52 2.97
N LEU A 242 -12.63 29.56 1.71
CA LEU A 242 -12.14 30.79 1.08
C LEU A 242 -13.18 31.93 1.03
N PRO A 243 -14.45 31.72 0.65
CA PRO A 243 -15.45 32.80 0.63
C PRO A 243 -15.68 33.43 2.00
N GLU A 244 -15.68 32.61 3.07
CA GLU A 244 -15.83 33.09 4.44
C GLU A 244 -14.60 33.90 4.88
N MET A 245 -13.39 33.46 4.51
CA MET A 245 -12.17 34.24 4.77
C MET A 245 -12.19 35.59 4.05
N VAL A 246 -12.60 35.63 2.78
CA VAL A 246 -12.70 36.88 2.02
C VAL A 246 -13.73 37.83 2.66
N ALA A 247 -14.86 37.29 3.14
CA ALA A 247 -15.86 38.06 3.87
C ALA A 247 -15.29 38.62 5.19
N TYR A 248 -14.62 37.77 5.97
CA TYR A 248 -13.98 38.14 7.24
C TYR A 248 -12.94 39.27 7.06
N PHE A 249 -12.00 39.11 6.14
CA PHE A 249 -10.97 40.13 5.85
C PHE A 249 -11.54 41.39 5.21
N SER A 250 -12.78 41.36 4.72
CA SER A 250 -13.49 42.54 4.20
C SER A 250 -14.48 43.13 5.20
N ASN A 251 -14.47 42.64 6.46
CA ASN A 251 -15.37 43.04 7.54
C ASN A 251 -16.85 42.80 7.22
N LYS A 252 -17.17 41.72 6.49
CA LYS A 252 -18.54 41.26 6.20
C LYS A 252 -18.86 39.99 6.98
N SER A 253 -20.13 39.82 7.32
CA SER A 253 -20.61 38.67 8.10
C SER A 253 -21.09 37.48 7.25
N ASP A 254 -21.30 37.66 5.94
CA ASP A 254 -21.82 36.61 5.06
C ASP A 254 -21.13 36.68 3.69
N CYS A 255 -20.72 35.52 3.16
CA CYS A 255 -20.11 35.37 1.85
C CYS A 255 -21.04 35.75 0.68
N ARG A 256 -22.36 35.81 0.87
CA ARG A 256 -23.31 36.25 -0.17
C ARG A 256 -23.23 37.75 -0.46
N GLN A 257 -22.66 38.53 0.45
CA GLN A 257 -22.56 39.98 0.32
C GLN A 257 -21.28 40.44 -0.37
N LEU A 258 -20.47 39.52 -0.91
CA LEU A 258 -19.17 39.82 -1.52
C LEU A 258 -19.30 40.66 -2.81
N ASN A 259 -18.34 41.56 -3.00
CA ASN A 259 -18.19 42.43 -4.17
C ASN A 259 -16.76 42.31 -4.73
N ALA A 260 -16.54 42.75 -5.98
CA ALA A 260 -15.22 42.72 -6.60
C ALA A 260 -14.15 43.53 -5.83
N ASN A 261 -14.54 44.60 -5.13
CA ASN A 261 -13.61 45.39 -4.31
C ASN A 261 -13.09 44.63 -3.08
N ASP A 262 -13.88 43.71 -2.54
CA ASP A 262 -13.52 42.92 -1.36
C ASP A 262 -12.36 41.95 -1.68
N ILE A 263 -12.31 41.46 -2.91
CA ILE A 263 -11.23 40.62 -3.41
C ILE A 263 -9.90 41.38 -3.38
N ASN A 264 -9.90 42.64 -3.82
CA ASN A 264 -8.69 43.48 -3.79
C ASN A 264 -8.25 43.80 -2.35
N ILE A 265 -9.20 44.05 -1.44
CA ILE A 265 -8.91 44.26 -0.01
C ILE A 265 -8.28 43.00 0.60
N PHE A 266 -8.84 41.82 0.29
CA PHE A 266 -8.31 40.54 0.73
C PHE A 266 -6.88 40.31 0.22
N ILE A 267 -6.64 40.50 -1.07
CA ILE A 267 -5.30 40.34 -1.67
C ILE A 267 -4.28 41.27 -1.00
N ASP A 268 -4.60 42.56 -0.85
CA ASP A 268 -3.71 43.54 -0.23
C ASP A 268 -3.43 43.23 1.25
N ARG A 269 -4.40 42.69 1.99
CA ARG A 269 -4.18 42.24 3.38
C ARG A 269 -3.29 41.01 3.44
N ILE A 270 -3.57 39.97 2.66
CA ILE A 270 -2.79 38.73 2.68
C ILE A 270 -1.34 38.96 2.19
N GLN A 271 -1.15 39.78 1.16
CA GLN A 271 0.20 40.13 0.68
C GLN A 271 1.03 40.87 1.72
N ARG A 272 0.44 41.77 2.51
CA ARG A 272 1.15 42.43 3.62
C ARG A 272 1.57 41.43 4.68
N CYS A 273 0.70 40.47 5.01
CA CYS A 273 1.02 39.42 5.96
C CYS A 273 2.00 38.37 5.41
N HIS A 274 2.11 38.23 4.09
CA HIS A 274 3.05 37.30 3.47
C HIS A 274 4.51 37.66 3.79
N ALA A 275 4.87 38.95 3.84
CA ALA A 275 6.21 39.38 4.24
C ALA A 275 6.56 38.90 5.66
N LEU A 276 5.59 38.87 6.57
CA LEU A 276 5.75 38.32 7.93
C LEU A 276 5.77 36.79 7.94
N TYR A 277 5.07 36.14 7.00
CA TYR A 277 5.14 34.69 6.81
C TYR A 277 6.53 34.24 6.35
N ASP A 278 7.17 34.97 5.44
CA ASP A 278 8.52 34.67 4.94
C ASP A 278 9.59 34.75 6.04
N THR A 279 9.38 35.59 7.06
CA THR A 279 10.27 35.63 8.24
C THR A 279 10.15 34.38 9.13
N GLY A 280 9.19 33.50 8.85
CA GLY A 280 8.89 32.31 9.65
C GLY A 280 8.10 32.59 10.94
N LEU A 281 7.96 33.87 11.35
CA LEU A 281 7.24 34.25 12.57
C LEU A 281 5.77 33.85 12.53
N LEU A 282 5.07 34.05 11.39
CA LEU A 282 3.67 33.68 11.26
C LEU A 282 3.46 32.16 11.35
N ARG A 283 4.39 31.39 10.78
CA ARG A 283 4.37 29.93 10.83
C ARG A 283 4.70 29.41 12.22
N LEU A 284 5.68 29.98 12.91
CA LEU A 284 6.01 29.64 14.30
C LEU A 284 4.85 29.94 15.25
N ALA A 285 4.25 31.12 15.15
CA ALA A 285 3.06 31.49 15.92
C ALA A 285 1.86 30.60 15.59
N GLY A 286 1.68 30.23 14.32
CA GLY A 286 0.63 29.33 13.88
C GLY A 286 0.82 27.89 14.37
N LEU A 287 2.06 27.39 14.43
CA LEU A 287 2.40 26.01 14.86
C LEU A 287 2.51 25.86 16.39
N GLN A 288 3.07 26.82 17.13
CA GLN A 288 3.20 26.74 18.60
C GLN A 288 1.84 26.82 19.31
N ARG A 289 0.88 27.54 18.73
CA ARG A 289 -0.49 27.66 19.26
C ARG A 289 -1.29 26.36 19.17
N TYR A 290 -0.76 25.31 18.54
CA TYR A 290 -1.42 24.01 18.47
C TYR A 290 -1.32 23.16 19.74
N ARG A 291 -0.52 23.52 20.78
CA ARG A 291 -0.69 22.88 22.12
C ARG A 291 -0.43 23.72 23.37
N THR A 292 0.19 24.89 23.36
CA THR A 292 0.37 25.66 24.62
C THR A 292 0.28 27.17 24.37
N ALA A 293 -0.19 27.90 25.38
CA ALA A 293 -0.69 29.28 25.40
C ALA A 293 -0.09 30.27 24.37
N PRO A 294 -0.91 31.17 23.79
CA PRO A 294 -0.41 32.16 22.85
C PRO A 294 0.58 33.12 23.53
N ILE A 295 1.59 33.53 22.76
CA ILE A 295 2.35 34.74 23.06
C ILE A 295 1.38 35.92 22.96
N ASP A 296 0.85 36.37 24.11
CA ASP A 296 -0.15 37.46 24.23
C ASP A 296 0.25 38.77 23.52
N LEU A 297 1.54 38.91 23.21
CA LEU A 297 2.13 40.06 22.54
C LEU A 297 1.67 40.28 21.08
N PHE A 298 1.28 39.22 20.34
CA PHE A 298 1.01 39.30 18.89
C PHE A 298 -0.47 39.24 18.52
N GLN A 299 -1.39 39.11 19.48
CA GLN A 299 -2.83 38.95 19.21
C GLN A 299 -3.47 40.19 18.56
N TYR A 300 -2.79 41.32 18.58
CA TYR A 300 -3.29 42.64 18.15
C TYR A 300 -2.96 43.02 16.71
N ASP A 301 -2.07 42.27 16.04
CA ASP A 301 -1.83 42.49 14.61
C ASP A 301 -2.83 41.67 13.78
N SER A 302 -3.42 42.32 12.78
CA SER A 302 -4.34 41.74 11.80
C SER A 302 -3.84 40.43 11.18
N CYS A 303 -2.51 40.26 11.07
CA CYS A 303 -1.90 39.06 10.50
C CYS A 303 -1.92 37.85 11.44
N PHE A 304 -1.81 38.06 12.76
CA PHE A 304 -1.73 36.98 13.77
C PHE A 304 -3.07 36.68 14.46
N ARG A 305 -4.10 37.49 14.19
CA ARG A 305 -5.43 37.36 14.78
C ARG A 305 -6.09 36.03 14.41
N TYR A 306 -6.50 35.27 15.45
CA TYR A 306 -7.16 33.95 15.36
C TYR A 306 -6.50 32.94 14.40
N ASN A 307 -5.21 33.11 14.08
CA ASN A 307 -4.48 32.27 13.13
C ASN A 307 -5.06 32.22 11.70
N PHE A 308 -6.05 33.07 11.35
CA PHE A 308 -6.76 32.95 10.07
C PHE A 308 -5.87 33.21 8.86
N THR A 309 -4.92 34.15 8.96
CA THR A 309 -3.99 34.43 7.87
C THR A 309 -3.08 33.24 7.59
N PHE A 310 -2.56 32.60 8.64
CA PHE A 310 -1.75 31.39 8.54
C PHE A 310 -2.54 30.26 7.90
N LEU A 311 -3.76 30.00 8.41
CA LEU A 311 -4.63 28.95 7.88
C LEU A 311 -5.00 29.20 6.41
N THR A 312 -5.19 30.46 6.01
CA THR A 312 -5.54 30.84 4.64
C THR A 312 -4.37 30.56 3.71
N LEU A 313 -3.17 30.98 4.09
CA LEU A 313 -1.95 30.80 3.29
C LEU A 313 -1.51 29.33 3.19
N GLU A 314 -1.64 28.56 4.26
CA GLU A 314 -1.17 27.17 4.31
C GLU A 314 -2.17 26.20 3.68
N TYR A 315 -3.47 26.36 3.94
CA TYR A 315 -4.48 25.33 3.66
C TYR A 315 -5.54 25.70 2.61
N LEU A 316 -5.80 26.99 2.35
CA LEU A 316 -6.84 27.42 1.39
C LEU A 316 -6.27 27.88 0.06
N LEU A 317 -5.16 28.60 0.08
CA LEU A 317 -4.56 29.18 -1.12
C LEU A 317 -3.49 28.25 -1.68
N ASP A 318 -3.36 28.24 -3.01
CA ASP A 318 -2.30 27.53 -3.69
C ASP A 318 -0.99 28.35 -3.67
N LYS A 319 0.14 27.66 -3.87
CA LYS A 319 1.48 28.27 -3.90
C LYS A 319 1.63 29.35 -4.97
N THR A 320 0.80 29.30 -6.03
CA THR A 320 0.86 30.27 -7.13
C THR A 320 0.33 31.64 -6.72
N PHE A 321 -0.60 31.70 -5.76
CA PHE A 321 -1.19 32.93 -5.24
C PHE A 321 -0.16 33.97 -4.84
N LEU A 322 0.90 33.55 -4.14
CA LEU A 322 1.95 34.44 -3.63
C LEU A 322 2.71 35.17 -4.76
N SER A 323 2.76 34.57 -5.95
CA SER A 323 3.50 35.11 -7.10
C SER A 323 2.62 35.87 -8.09
N THR A 324 1.36 35.45 -8.27
CA THR A 324 0.47 35.97 -9.33
C THR A 324 -0.78 36.67 -8.81
N ASN A 325 -1.03 36.64 -7.49
CA ASN A 325 -2.26 37.12 -6.82
C ASN A 325 -3.54 36.44 -7.30
N GLN A 326 -3.39 35.29 -7.94
CA GLN A 326 -4.49 34.49 -8.48
C GLN A 326 -4.41 33.10 -7.87
N THR A 327 -5.56 32.51 -7.55
CA THR A 327 -5.62 31.12 -7.08
C THR A 327 -6.23 30.24 -8.13
N ARG A 328 -5.57 29.13 -8.44
CA ARG A 328 -6.11 28.11 -9.34
C ARG A 328 -6.97 27.10 -8.60
N TYR A 329 -6.58 26.79 -7.38
CA TYR A 329 -7.24 25.81 -6.53
C TYR A 329 -7.60 26.42 -5.18
N THR A 330 -8.68 25.94 -4.59
CA THR A 330 -9.04 26.25 -3.20
C THR A 330 -9.55 25.01 -2.51
N ALA A 331 -9.28 24.91 -1.21
CA ALA A 331 -9.86 23.88 -0.35
C ALA A 331 -11.08 24.43 0.41
N MET A 332 -11.94 23.53 0.87
CA MET A 332 -12.95 23.76 1.90
C MET A 332 -12.79 22.69 2.97
N TRP A 333 -12.75 23.13 4.22
CA TRP A 333 -12.48 22.28 5.38
C TRP A 333 -13.68 22.27 6.31
N PHE A 334 -14.11 21.08 6.71
CA PHE A 334 -15.26 20.90 7.60
C PHE A 334 -14.85 20.02 8.79
N LEU A 335 -15.08 20.49 10.02
CA LEU A 335 -14.69 19.75 11.22
C LEU A 335 -15.63 18.55 11.46
N LYS A 336 -15.07 17.36 11.71
CA LYS A 336 -15.82 16.16 12.07
C LYS A 336 -16.34 16.26 13.52
N PRO A 337 -17.63 16.02 13.80
CA PRO A 337 -18.17 16.07 15.16
C PRO A 337 -17.59 14.95 16.06
N THR A 338 -17.65 15.14 17.38
CA THR A 338 -17.08 14.23 18.40
C THR A 338 -17.92 13.00 18.67
N LYS A 339 -19.24 13.08 18.49
CA LYS A 339 -20.19 11.98 18.73
C LYS A 339 -20.90 11.61 17.43
N PRO A 340 -21.18 10.32 17.17
CA PRO A 340 -21.95 9.91 16.00
C PRO A 340 -23.42 10.38 16.15
N ILE A 341 -23.86 11.30 15.29
CA ILE A 341 -25.26 11.59 15.05
C ILE A 341 -25.88 10.42 14.27
N ILE A 342 -26.98 9.90 14.83
CA ILE A 342 -27.77 8.83 14.26
C ILE A 342 -28.95 9.48 13.54
N THR A 343 -29.17 9.16 12.26
CA THR A 343 -30.36 9.64 11.54
C THR A 343 -31.64 9.03 12.13
N ALA A 344 -32.79 9.64 11.82
CA ALA A 344 -34.12 9.05 12.08
C ALA A 344 -34.32 7.66 11.44
N ASN A 345 -33.46 7.29 10.47
CA ASN A 345 -33.49 5.99 9.77
C ASN A 345 -32.55 4.95 10.41
N GLY A 346 -31.89 5.28 11.53
CA GLY A 346 -30.98 4.38 12.25
C GLY A 346 -29.60 4.20 11.61
N SER A 347 -29.26 4.96 10.56
CA SER A 347 -27.92 4.96 9.97
C SER A 347 -26.99 5.95 10.68
N GLU A 348 -25.79 5.50 11.05
CA GLU A 348 -24.72 6.33 11.58
C GLU A 348 -24.06 7.14 10.45
N ILE A 349 -24.13 8.47 10.52
CA ILE A 349 -23.60 9.36 9.46
C ILE A 349 -22.08 9.60 9.63
N HIS A 350 -21.51 9.26 10.79
CA HIS A 350 -20.15 9.70 11.16
C HIS A 350 -19.07 8.66 10.98
N ASN A 351 -19.42 7.49 10.45
CA ASN A 351 -18.39 6.66 9.86
C ASN A 351 -17.93 7.38 8.60
N ALA A 352 -16.63 7.63 8.46
CA ALA A 352 -16.09 8.37 7.34
C ALA A 352 -16.66 7.81 5.99
N ASN A 353 -16.82 6.47 5.90
CA ASN A 353 -17.48 5.77 4.81
C ASN A 353 -18.90 6.27 4.47
N SER A 354 -19.76 6.61 5.44
CA SER A 354 -21.11 7.11 5.16
C SER A 354 -21.11 8.56 4.67
N ALA A 355 -20.20 9.42 5.15
CA ALA A 355 -20.04 10.77 4.60
C ALA A 355 -19.54 10.74 3.14
N HIS A 356 -18.61 9.83 2.82
CA HIS A 356 -18.20 9.62 1.43
C HIS A 356 -19.32 9.01 0.58
N ASP A 357 -20.05 8.01 1.09
CA ASP A 357 -21.16 7.43 0.34
C ASP A 357 -22.25 8.47 0.05
N LEU A 358 -22.57 9.32 1.03
CA LEU A 358 -23.49 10.46 0.85
C LEU A 358 -22.96 11.48 -0.16
N PHE A 359 -21.66 11.81 -0.09
CA PHE A 359 -21.02 12.69 -1.07
C PHE A 359 -21.10 12.07 -2.47
N ILE A 360 -20.69 10.82 -2.65
CA ILE A 360 -20.69 10.15 -3.95
C ILE A 360 -22.11 10.02 -4.49
N GLU A 361 -23.06 9.55 -3.69
CA GLU A 361 -24.46 9.40 -4.08
C GLU A 361 -25.06 10.74 -4.49
N HIS A 362 -24.82 11.80 -3.73
CA HIS A 362 -25.36 13.12 -4.03
C HIS A 362 -24.68 13.77 -5.25
N PHE A 363 -23.36 13.65 -5.40
CA PHE A 363 -22.61 14.44 -6.40
C PHE A 363 -22.37 13.73 -7.73
N TYR A 364 -22.13 12.42 -7.75
CA TYR A 364 -22.01 11.69 -9.02
C TYR A 364 -23.36 11.49 -9.72
N GLN A 365 -24.47 11.55 -8.97
CA GLN A 365 -25.81 11.44 -9.55
C GLN A 365 -26.43 12.81 -9.88
N ASN A 366 -25.93 13.91 -9.32
CA ASN A 366 -26.37 15.27 -9.65
C ASN A 366 -25.33 16.02 -10.50
N PRO A 367 -25.42 15.98 -11.84
CA PRO A 367 -24.53 16.75 -12.73
C PRO A 367 -24.70 18.28 -12.58
N LYS A 368 -25.65 18.76 -11.75
CA LYS A 368 -25.89 20.18 -11.48
C LYS A 368 -24.98 20.78 -10.40
N PHE A 369 -24.21 19.98 -9.67
CA PHE A 369 -23.31 20.52 -8.64
C PHE A 369 -22.04 21.14 -9.22
N ASP A 370 -21.56 20.62 -10.35
CA ASP A 370 -20.52 21.27 -11.14
C ASP A 370 -21.18 22.32 -12.04
N ASP A 371 -21.31 23.54 -11.50
CA ASP A 371 -21.72 24.72 -12.28
C ASP A 371 -20.68 25.05 -13.38
N ASP A 372 -21.08 25.75 -14.44
CA ASP A 372 -20.18 26.30 -15.47
C ASP A 372 -19.12 27.30 -14.94
N LYS A 373 -19.11 27.55 -13.62
CA LYS A 373 -18.20 28.46 -12.91
C LYS A 373 -17.13 27.72 -12.12
N THR A 374 -17.53 26.78 -11.25
CA THR A 374 -16.62 26.03 -10.37
C THR A 374 -16.97 24.55 -10.39
N ARG A 375 -15.95 23.69 -10.29
CA ARG A 375 -16.11 22.23 -10.28
C ARG A 375 -15.32 21.59 -9.14
N VAL A 376 -15.79 20.45 -8.64
CA VAL A 376 -15.05 19.66 -7.67
C VAL A 376 -13.86 19.01 -8.37
N SER A 377 -12.66 19.34 -7.94
CA SER A 377 -11.42 18.82 -8.53
C SER A 377 -10.96 17.55 -7.83
N ALA A 378 -10.99 17.55 -6.49
CA ALA A 378 -10.41 16.49 -5.68
C ALA A 378 -11.03 16.41 -4.28
N LEU A 379 -10.78 15.30 -3.59
CA LEU A 379 -11.27 15.03 -2.24
C LEU A 379 -10.12 14.48 -1.40
N ASN A 380 -10.07 14.85 -0.13
CA ASN A 380 -9.17 14.23 0.83
C ASN A 380 -9.89 13.98 2.15
N PHE A 381 -10.19 12.71 2.39
CA PHE A 381 -10.76 12.24 3.64
C PHE A 381 -9.81 11.17 4.19
N MET A 382 -9.02 11.52 5.21
CA MET A 382 -7.89 10.74 5.73
C MET A 382 -8.15 9.23 5.86
N ASP A 383 -9.34 8.82 6.33
CA ASP A 383 -9.62 7.42 6.70
C ASP A 383 -10.37 6.60 5.63
N ILE A 384 -10.74 7.20 4.50
CA ILE A 384 -11.74 6.60 3.58
C ILE A 384 -11.12 6.04 2.31
N ARG A 385 -10.02 6.64 1.85
CA ARG A 385 -9.44 6.33 0.54
C ARG A 385 -9.23 4.82 0.34
N ILE A 386 -8.71 4.13 1.35
CA ILE A 386 -8.47 2.69 1.34
C ILE A 386 -9.79 1.89 1.42
N PRO A 387 -10.67 2.09 2.42
CA PRO A 387 -11.98 1.43 2.46
C PRO A 387 -12.81 1.60 1.18
N SER A 388 -12.84 2.80 0.59
CA SER A 388 -13.53 3.05 -0.68
C SER A 388 -12.93 2.27 -1.84
N ALA A 389 -11.61 2.12 -1.88
CA ALA A 389 -10.95 1.30 -2.90
C ALA A 389 -11.37 -0.17 -2.76
N MET A 390 -11.46 -0.69 -1.53
CA MET A 390 -11.89 -2.06 -1.28
C MET A 390 -13.38 -2.27 -1.62
N LYS A 391 -14.22 -1.27 -1.34
CA LYS A 391 -15.64 -1.27 -1.77
C LYS A 391 -15.77 -1.30 -3.29
N GLN A 392 -14.96 -0.51 -4.00
CA GLN A 392 -14.94 -0.49 -5.46
C GLN A 392 -14.48 -1.83 -6.05
N ILE A 393 -13.42 -2.45 -5.51
CA ILE A 393 -12.96 -3.78 -5.96
C ILE A 393 -14.08 -4.81 -5.87
N ARG A 394 -14.87 -4.77 -4.79
CA ARG A 394 -16.04 -5.67 -4.64
C ARG A 394 -17.08 -5.45 -5.73
N ALA A 395 -17.33 -4.20 -6.14
CA ALA A 395 -18.22 -3.91 -7.25
C ALA A 395 -17.62 -4.37 -8.59
N ASP A 396 -16.31 -4.18 -8.78
CA ASP A 396 -15.58 -4.56 -10.01
C ASP A 396 -15.49 -6.09 -10.19
N MET A 397 -15.71 -6.89 -9.15
CA MET A 397 -15.85 -8.35 -9.27
C MET A 397 -16.97 -8.75 -10.26
N PHE A 398 -17.95 -7.89 -10.52
CA PHE A 398 -18.93 -8.11 -11.59
C PHE A 398 -18.28 -8.21 -12.98
N PHE A 399 -17.28 -7.36 -13.28
CA PHE A 399 -16.55 -7.44 -14.55
C PHE A 399 -15.75 -8.73 -14.67
N VAL A 400 -15.24 -9.27 -13.55
CA VAL A 400 -14.62 -10.60 -13.52
C VAL A 400 -15.62 -11.67 -13.94
N ILE A 401 -16.85 -11.63 -13.42
CA ILE A 401 -17.92 -12.56 -13.81
C ILE A 401 -18.28 -12.42 -15.29
N LEU A 402 -18.33 -11.19 -15.81
CA LEU A 402 -18.56 -10.92 -17.24
C LEU A 402 -17.43 -11.51 -18.11
N ALA A 403 -16.17 -11.31 -17.72
CA ALA A 403 -15.01 -11.87 -18.42
C ALA A 403 -15.03 -13.40 -18.43
N ILE A 404 -15.35 -14.03 -17.29
CA ILE A 404 -15.53 -15.48 -17.19
C ILE A 404 -16.63 -15.93 -18.14
N SER A 405 -17.78 -15.27 -18.12
CA SER A 405 -18.91 -15.60 -19.00
C SER A 405 -18.53 -15.53 -20.48
N LEU A 406 -17.71 -14.54 -20.87
CA LEU A 406 -17.21 -14.38 -22.23
C LEU A 406 -16.24 -15.51 -22.62
N ILE A 407 -15.28 -15.86 -21.76
CA ILE A 407 -14.34 -16.97 -22.03
C ILE A 407 -15.10 -18.29 -22.16
N VAL A 408 -16.06 -18.55 -21.27
CA VAL A 408 -16.91 -19.74 -21.34
C VAL A 408 -17.74 -19.75 -22.63
N GLY A 409 -18.29 -18.60 -23.04
CA GLY A 409 -19.00 -18.45 -24.31
C GLY A 409 -18.11 -18.80 -25.52
N VAL A 410 -16.87 -18.31 -25.55
CA VAL A 410 -15.90 -18.64 -26.61
C VAL A 410 -15.56 -20.13 -26.61
N THR A 411 -15.36 -20.73 -25.45
CA THR A 411 -15.08 -22.18 -25.32
C THR A 411 -16.26 -23.03 -25.78
N ILE A 412 -17.50 -22.61 -25.49
CA ILE A 412 -18.72 -23.26 -26.02
C ILE A 412 -18.76 -23.18 -27.55
N ILE A 413 -18.45 -22.01 -28.13
CA ILE A 413 -18.42 -21.81 -29.58
C ILE A 413 -17.34 -22.69 -30.25
N TYR A 414 -16.14 -22.77 -29.66
CA TYR A 414 -15.04 -23.55 -30.20
C TYR A 414 -15.30 -25.05 -30.14
N LEU A 415 -15.64 -25.58 -28.96
CA LEU A 415 -15.84 -27.01 -28.75
C LEU A 415 -17.23 -27.48 -29.27
N ARG A 416 -18.16 -26.54 -29.50
CA ARG A 416 -19.57 -26.77 -29.84
C ARG A 416 -20.27 -27.68 -28.83
N SER A 417 -19.92 -27.55 -27.55
CA SER A 417 -20.47 -28.38 -26.48
C SER A 417 -20.50 -27.64 -25.14
N ILE A 418 -21.70 -27.52 -24.57
CA ILE A 418 -21.91 -26.84 -23.28
C ILE A 418 -21.40 -27.69 -22.12
N THR A 419 -21.54 -29.02 -22.18
CA THR A 419 -21.13 -29.92 -21.10
C THR A 419 -19.61 -29.90 -20.89
N VAL A 420 -18.83 -29.82 -21.97
CA VAL A 420 -17.36 -29.71 -21.90
C VAL A 420 -16.94 -28.39 -21.25
N ALA A 421 -17.57 -27.29 -21.65
CA ALA A 421 -17.30 -25.98 -21.05
C ALA A 421 -17.66 -25.95 -19.55
N LEU A 422 -18.81 -26.52 -19.16
CA LEU A 422 -19.19 -26.64 -17.75
C LEU A 422 -18.19 -27.48 -16.95
N MET A 423 -17.80 -28.64 -17.47
CA MET A 423 -16.81 -29.51 -16.82
C MET A 423 -15.46 -28.80 -16.64
N THR A 424 -15.03 -28.04 -17.65
CA THR A 424 -13.78 -27.25 -17.59
C THR A 424 -13.81 -26.26 -16.44
N ASN A 425 -14.88 -25.46 -16.32
CA ASN A 425 -15.03 -24.50 -15.23
C ASN A 425 -15.10 -25.17 -13.86
N ILE A 426 -15.78 -26.31 -13.77
CA ILE A 426 -15.83 -27.09 -12.53
C ILE A 426 -14.42 -27.56 -12.13
N CYS A 427 -13.61 -28.06 -13.06
CA CYS A 427 -12.21 -28.40 -12.82
C CYS A 427 -11.38 -27.20 -12.35
N VAL A 428 -11.58 -26.01 -12.94
CA VAL A 428 -10.94 -24.77 -12.49
C VAL A 428 -11.31 -24.47 -11.03
N VAL A 429 -12.59 -24.47 -10.68
CA VAL A 429 -13.05 -24.18 -9.31
C VAL A 429 -12.47 -25.19 -8.31
N LEU A 430 -12.44 -26.48 -8.66
CA LEU A 430 -11.83 -27.51 -7.83
C LEU A 430 -10.31 -27.33 -7.68
N SER A 431 -9.62 -26.94 -8.75
CA SER A 431 -8.18 -26.66 -8.67
C SER A 431 -7.86 -25.48 -7.76
N PHE A 432 -8.70 -24.44 -7.77
CA PHE A 432 -8.61 -23.31 -6.85
C PHE A 432 -8.87 -23.76 -5.40
N ALA A 433 -9.87 -24.61 -5.17
CA ALA A 433 -10.18 -25.15 -3.85
C ALA A 433 -9.03 -26.00 -3.27
N CYS A 434 -8.41 -26.86 -4.09
CA CYS A 434 -7.23 -27.64 -3.69
C CYS A 434 -6.00 -26.76 -3.42
N ALA A 435 -5.79 -25.72 -4.22
CA ALA A 435 -4.74 -24.74 -3.99
C ALA A 435 -4.97 -23.96 -2.69
N TYR A 436 -6.21 -23.53 -2.43
CA TYR A 436 -6.60 -22.84 -1.20
C TYR A 436 -6.44 -23.73 0.05
N PHE A 437 -6.83 -25.01 -0.04
CA PHE A 437 -6.56 -26.01 0.99
C PHE A 437 -5.06 -26.13 1.29
N SER A 438 -4.24 -26.27 0.24
CA SER A 438 -2.80 -26.38 0.39
C SER A 438 -2.20 -25.11 1.01
N TYR A 439 -2.67 -23.94 0.58
CA TYR A 439 -2.26 -22.63 1.09
C TYR A 439 -2.58 -22.44 2.58
N LYS A 440 -3.84 -22.70 2.98
CA LYS A 440 -4.32 -22.44 4.35
C LYS A 440 -4.01 -23.53 5.36
N ILE A 441 -4.13 -24.80 4.96
CA ILE A 441 -4.00 -25.95 5.86
C ILE A 441 -2.59 -26.54 5.82
N ILE A 442 -2.05 -26.81 4.63
CA ILE A 442 -0.72 -27.44 4.52
C ILE A 442 0.39 -26.43 4.88
N PHE A 443 0.37 -25.24 4.29
CA PHE A 443 1.38 -24.22 4.54
C PHE A 443 1.08 -23.34 5.78
N GLY A 444 -0.15 -23.36 6.30
CA GLY A 444 -0.50 -22.60 7.51
C GLY A 444 -0.43 -21.07 7.35
N ILE A 445 -0.67 -20.56 6.14
CA ILE A 445 -0.54 -19.13 5.82
C ILE A 445 -1.88 -18.42 6.03
N ASP A 446 -1.92 -17.48 6.98
CA ASP A 446 -3.12 -16.74 7.32
C ASP A 446 -3.33 -15.50 6.41
N LEU A 447 -2.25 -14.82 6.01
CA LEU A 447 -2.36 -13.68 5.10
C LEU A 447 -2.83 -14.13 3.72
N PHE A 448 -3.89 -13.54 3.17
CA PHE A 448 -4.33 -13.79 1.80
C PHE A 448 -4.45 -12.46 1.04
N PRO A 449 -3.41 -12.09 0.26
CA PRO A 449 -3.40 -10.88 -0.55
C PRO A 449 -4.58 -10.76 -1.52
N TYR A 450 -5.15 -9.56 -1.67
CA TYR A 450 -6.25 -9.34 -2.64
C TYR A 450 -5.84 -9.64 -4.08
N ILE A 451 -4.56 -9.49 -4.45
CA ILE A 451 -4.05 -9.84 -5.78
C ILE A 451 -4.25 -11.33 -6.12
N ASN A 452 -4.37 -12.20 -5.13
CA ASN A 452 -4.67 -13.62 -5.35
C ASN A 452 -6.05 -13.81 -6.01
N LEU A 453 -6.97 -12.85 -5.89
CA LEU A 453 -8.24 -12.87 -6.61
C LEU A 453 -8.05 -12.78 -8.13
N MET A 454 -6.93 -12.22 -8.61
CA MET A 454 -6.62 -12.22 -10.05
C MET A 454 -6.39 -13.63 -10.60
N ALA A 455 -5.97 -14.58 -9.76
CA ALA A 455 -5.77 -15.97 -10.17
C ALA A 455 -7.07 -16.57 -10.72
N THR A 456 -8.24 -16.14 -10.25
CA THR A 456 -9.54 -16.69 -10.64
C THR A 456 -9.80 -16.56 -12.14
N PHE A 457 -9.51 -15.41 -12.77
CA PHE A 457 -9.74 -15.24 -14.21
C PHE A 457 -8.53 -15.66 -15.06
N ILE A 458 -7.30 -15.51 -14.55
CA ILE A 458 -6.08 -15.96 -15.25
C ILE A 458 -6.11 -17.49 -15.44
N LEU A 459 -6.52 -18.23 -14.41
CA LEU A 459 -6.54 -19.69 -14.42
C LEU A 459 -7.55 -20.25 -15.43
N ILE A 460 -8.68 -19.57 -15.66
CA ILE A 460 -9.71 -19.99 -16.62
C ILE A 460 -9.14 -19.95 -18.04
N GLY A 461 -8.43 -18.88 -18.41
CA GLY A 461 -7.75 -18.79 -19.72
C GLY A 461 -6.77 -19.94 -19.94
N ILE A 462 -5.86 -20.16 -18.98
CA ILE A 462 -4.87 -21.24 -19.05
C ILE A 462 -5.53 -22.62 -19.10
N SER A 463 -6.64 -22.82 -18.37
CA SER A 463 -7.37 -24.09 -18.37
C SER A 463 -8.06 -24.36 -19.70
N CYS A 464 -8.73 -23.35 -20.28
CA CYS A 464 -9.37 -23.47 -21.59
C CYS A 464 -8.36 -23.83 -22.69
N ASP A 465 -7.16 -23.24 -22.68
CA ASP A 465 -6.10 -23.57 -23.64
C ASP A 465 -5.72 -25.07 -23.58
N ASN A 466 -5.55 -25.61 -22.37
CA ASN A 466 -5.21 -27.02 -22.18
C ASN A 466 -6.34 -27.95 -22.65
N VAL A 467 -7.60 -27.61 -22.34
CA VAL A 467 -8.75 -28.41 -22.76
C VAL A 467 -8.89 -28.42 -24.28
N ILE A 468 -8.72 -27.26 -24.94
CA ILE A 468 -8.76 -27.15 -26.40
C ILE A 468 -7.71 -28.06 -27.05
N VAL A 469 -6.47 -28.04 -26.56
CA VAL A 469 -5.38 -28.90 -27.08
C VAL A 469 -5.69 -30.40 -26.89
N ILE A 470 -6.27 -30.79 -25.76
CA ILE A 470 -6.65 -32.19 -25.49
C ILE A 470 -7.77 -32.65 -26.44
N PHE A 471 -8.81 -31.84 -26.63
CA PHE A 471 -9.92 -32.17 -27.53
C PHE A 471 -9.50 -32.19 -28.99
N ASP A 472 -8.65 -31.25 -29.43
CA ASP A 472 -8.15 -31.24 -30.80
C ASP A 472 -7.28 -32.46 -31.09
N ALA A 473 -6.42 -32.87 -30.15
CA ALA A 473 -5.66 -34.10 -30.26
C ALA A 473 -6.57 -35.33 -30.30
N TRP A 474 -7.61 -35.38 -29.46
CA TRP A 474 -8.59 -36.48 -29.45
C TRP A 474 -9.33 -36.60 -30.79
N TYR A 475 -9.78 -35.48 -31.36
CA TYR A 475 -10.43 -35.48 -32.67
C TYR A 475 -9.48 -35.79 -33.82
N SER A 476 -8.20 -35.42 -33.71
CA SER A 476 -7.17 -35.80 -34.68
C SER A 476 -6.97 -37.32 -34.71
N GLU A 477 -6.80 -37.97 -33.56
CA GLU A 477 -6.68 -39.43 -33.46
C GLU A 477 -7.94 -40.14 -33.97
N LYS A 478 -9.13 -39.57 -33.69
CA LYS A 478 -10.40 -40.09 -34.22
C LYS A 478 -10.45 -40.03 -35.75
N LEU A 479 -9.95 -38.95 -36.33
CA LEU A 479 -9.87 -38.77 -37.79
C LEU A 479 -8.90 -39.78 -38.42
N ASP A 480 -7.77 -40.06 -37.79
CA ASP A 480 -6.81 -41.04 -38.29
C ASP A 480 -7.39 -42.46 -38.32
N ILE A 481 -8.14 -42.85 -37.29
CA ILE A 481 -8.88 -44.12 -37.26
C ILE A 481 -9.95 -44.17 -38.36
N TYR A 482 -10.67 -43.07 -38.58
CA TYR A 482 -11.66 -42.98 -39.67
C TYR A 482 -10.99 -43.15 -41.04
N ASN A 483 -9.86 -42.48 -41.27
CA ASN A 483 -9.10 -42.57 -42.51
C ASN A 483 -8.54 -43.98 -42.73
N GLU A 484 -8.04 -44.64 -41.67
CA GLU A 484 -7.56 -46.02 -41.75
C GLU A 484 -8.69 -47.00 -42.08
N ALA A 485 -9.86 -46.85 -41.46
CA ALA A 485 -11.03 -47.67 -41.76
C ALA A 485 -11.47 -47.51 -43.23
N ARG A 486 -11.43 -46.27 -43.74
CA ARG A 486 -11.73 -45.92 -45.13
C ARG A 486 -10.74 -46.57 -46.10
N LEU A 487 -9.44 -46.49 -45.82
CA LEU A 487 -8.37 -47.11 -46.62
C LEU A 487 -8.48 -48.64 -46.64
N ARG A 488 -8.87 -49.26 -45.53
CA ARG A 488 -9.09 -50.72 -45.44
C ARG A 488 -10.47 -51.16 -45.92
N SER A 489 -11.29 -50.25 -46.47
CA SER A 489 -12.66 -50.51 -46.92
C SER A 489 -13.61 -51.11 -45.86
N ARG A 490 -13.33 -50.88 -44.57
CA ARG A 490 -14.18 -51.32 -43.45
C ARG A 490 -15.38 -50.40 -43.30
N SER A 491 -16.55 -50.95 -42.95
CA SER A 491 -17.74 -50.16 -42.65
C SER A 491 -17.60 -49.47 -41.29
N VAL A 492 -17.82 -48.15 -41.25
CA VAL A 492 -17.88 -47.36 -40.01
C VAL A 492 -19.32 -47.30 -39.51
N GLU A 493 -19.52 -47.55 -38.21
CA GLU A 493 -20.80 -47.39 -37.53
C GLU A 493 -20.94 -45.97 -36.94
N PHE A 494 -22.17 -45.46 -36.85
CA PHE A 494 -22.47 -44.12 -36.33
C PHE A 494 -23.51 -44.18 -35.20
N TYR A 495 -23.47 -43.24 -34.25
CA TYR A 495 -24.36 -43.22 -33.07
C TYR A 495 -25.85 -42.93 -33.38
N GLY A 496 -26.18 -42.49 -34.59
CA GLY A 496 -27.54 -42.16 -35.01
C GLY A 496 -27.75 -42.25 -36.53
N LYS A 497 -28.98 -41.97 -36.99
CA LYS A 497 -29.32 -41.96 -38.42
C LYS A 497 -28.71 -40.71 -39.06
N LEU A 498 -27.81 -40.90 -40.02
CA LEU A 498 -27.18 -39.78 -40.72
C LEU A 498 -28.24 -38.95 -41.46
N THR A 499 -28.06 -37.63 -41.48
CA THR A 499 -28.87 -36.79 -42.38
C THR A 499 -28.55 -37.15 -43.84
N GLU A 500 -29.50 -36.91 -44.74
CA GLU A 500 -29.34 -37.22 -46.16
C GLU A 500 -28.08 -36.57 -46.77
N LYS A 501 -27.71 -35.37 -46.29
CA LYS A 501 -26.48 -34.67 -46.67
C LYS A 501 -25.22 -35.38 -46.19
N GLN A 502 -25.20 -35.85 -44.94
CA GLN A 502 -24.06 -36.56 -44.35
C GLN A 502 -23.88 -37.96 -44.96
N GLU A 503 -24.98 -38.65 -45.25
CA GLU A 503 -24.94 -39.98 -45.88
C GLU A 503 -24.45 -39.90 -47.33
N LYS A 504 -24.93 -38.90 -48.09
CA LYS A 504 -24.40 -38.60 -49.43
C LYS A 504 -22.91 -38.28 -49.38
N GLN A 505 -22.46 -37.53 -48.38
CA GLN A 505 -21.03 -37.23 -48.21
C GLN A 505 -20.21 -38.49 -47.90
N TYR A 506 -20.62 -39.29 -46.92
CA TYR A 506 -19.93 -40.53 -46.56
C TYR A 506 -19.79 -41.50 -47.73
N ARG A 507 -20.84 -41.63 -48.56
CA ARG A 507 -20.79 -42.42 -49.80
C ARG A 507 -19.73 -41.88 -50.76
N ARG A 508 -19.74 -40.58 -51.05
CA ARG A 508 -18.76 -39.94 -51.94
C ARG A 508 -17.32 -40.18 -51.46
N ASP A 509 -17.07 -40.00 -50.17
CA ASP A 509 -15.71 -40.11 -49.61
C ASP A 509 -15.17 -41.54 -49.72
N ARG A 510 -16.04 -42.53 -49.48
CA ARG A 510 -15.71 -43.95 -49.60
C ARG A 510 -15.48 -44.37 -51.06
N GLU A 511 -16.35 -43.94 -51.97
CA GLU A 511 -16.24 -44.21 -53.41
C GLU A 511 -14.98 -43.59 -54.01
N TYR A 512 -14.68 -42.34 -53.66
CA TYR A 512 -13.46 -41.65 -54.07
C TYR A 512 -12.21 -42.39 -53.62
N THR A 513 -12.15 -42.80 -52.35
CA THR A 513 -11.01 -43.55 -51.81
C THR A 513 -10.84 -44.91 -52.50
N ALA A 514 -11.94 -45.61 -52.77
CA ALA A 514 -11.92 -46.87 -53.50
C ALA A 514 -11.46 -46.69 -54.97
N ALA A 515 -11.84 -45.59 -55.62
CA ALA A 515 -11.38 -45.26 -56.97
C ALA A 515 -9.87 -45.00 -57.03
N ILE A 516 -9.33 -44.22 -56.08
CA ILE A 516 -7.88 -43.98 -55.97
C ILE A 516 -7.11 -45.28 -55.71
N LEU A 517 -7.57 -46.10 -54.76
CA LEU A 517 -6.90 -47.36 -54.45
C LEU A 517 -6.88 -48.29 -55.67
N ARG A 518 -7.96 -48.32 -56.46
CA ARG A 518 -8.01 -49.07 -57.72
C ARG A 518 -7.02 -48.51 -58.74
N GLN A 519 -6.94 -47.19 -58.91
CA GLN A 519 -5.96 -46.55 -59.80
C GLN A 519 -4.53 -46.89 -59.38
N ARG A 520 -4.20 -46.84 -58.09
CA ARG A 520 -2.87 -47.23 -57.58
C ARG A 520 -2.57 -48.72 -57.75
N LEU A 521 -3.56 -49.60 -57.60
CA LEU A 521 -3.40 -51.03 -57.84
C LEU A 521 -3.18 -51.35 -59.33
N ILE A 522 -3.87 -50.63 -60.22
CA ILE A 522 -3.69 -50.75 -61.68
C ILE A 522 -2.31 -50.22 -62.08
N ALA A 523 -1.91 -49.05 -61.58
CA ALA A 523 -0.58 -48.46 -61.81
C ALA A 523 0.58 -49.29 -61.19
N ARG A 524 0.30 -50.19 -60.24
CA ARG A 524 1.29 -51.11 -59.67
C ARG A 524 1.44 -52.41 -60.50
N ASN A 525 0.47 -52.73 -61.35
CA ASN A 525 0.51 -53.89 -62.24
C ASN A 525 1.17 -53.60 -63.60
N ASP A 526 1.26 -52.33 -63.99
CA ASP A 526 2.01 -51.89 -65.17
C ASP A 526 3.35 -51.28 -64.72
N SER A 527 4.41 -52.09 -64.83
CA SER A 527 5.87 -51.89 -64.58
C SER A 527 6.44 -50.51 -64.23
N GLU A 528 7.52 -50.54 -63.42
CA GLU A 528 8.64 -49.59 -63.37
C GLU A 528 8.71 -48.59 -64.54
N GLN A 529 8.21 -47.36 -64.34
CA GLN A 529 8.67 -46.08 -64.91
C GLN A 529 7.51 -45.09 -64.88
N HIS A 530 7.42 -44.29 -63.82
CA HIS A 530 7.28 -42.83 -63.91
C HIS A 530 7.23 -42.22 -62.52
N GLN A 531 8.42 -41.85 -62.05
CA GLN A 531 8.63 -41.00 -60.89
C GLN A 531 8.61 -39.54 -61.38
N LYS A 532 7.41 -38.98 -61.60
CA LYS A 532 7.15 -37.54 -61.78
C LYS A 532 5.64 -37.33 -61.88
N ASP A 533 4.99 -37.26 -60.71
CA ASP A 533 3.73 -36.51 -60.45
C ASP A 533 3.15 -36.76 -59.04
N GLN A 534 3.95 -37.27 -58.11
CA GLN A 534 3.50 -37.51 -56.73
C GLN A 534 3.35 -36.26 -55.84
N THR A 535 3.52 -35.04 -56.38
CA THR A 535 3.44 -33.81 -55.57
C THR A 535 2.08 -33.10 -55.62
N GLY A 536 1.17 -33.47 -56.53
CA GLY A 536 -0.17 -32.86 -56.65
C GLY A 536 -1.33 -33.66 -56.06
N GLU A 537 -1.17 -34.99 -55.89
CA GLU A 537 -2.29 -35.88 -55.52
C GLU A 537 -2.40 -36.18 -54.01
N GLU A 538 -1.35 -35.90 -53.22
CA GLU A 538 -1.45 -35.95 -51.75
C GLU A 538 -2.26 -34.78 -51.18
N GLU A 539 -2.36 -33.65 -51.90
CA GLU A 539 -3.11 -32.45 -51.45
C GLU A 539 -4.65 -32.64 -51.42
N HIS A 540 -5.22 -33.67 -52.07
CA HIS A 540 -6.67 -33.87 -52.06
C HIS A 540 -7.18 -34.84 -50.98
N PHE A 541 -6.31 -35.65 -50.38
CA PHE A 541 -6.71 -36.52 -49.26
C PHE A 541 -6.99 -35.72 -47.98
N ASP A 542 -6.43 -34.51 -47.87
CA ASP A 542 -6.61 -33.56 -46.77
C ASP A 542 -7.90 -32.71 -46.87
N SER A 543 -8.58 -32.72 -48.02
CA SER A 543 -9.69 -31.79 -48.30
C SER A 543 -11.05 -32.18 -47.70
N ILE A 544 -11.18 -33.32 -47.02
CA ILE A 544 -12.49 -33.81 -46.54
C ILE A 544 -12.50 -33.97 -45.02
N LYS A 545 -12.37 -32.84 -44.31
CA LYS A 545 -12.60 -32.72 -42.87
C LYS A 545 -14.01 -32.22 -42.60
N ASN A 546 -15.02 -33.08 -42.80
CA ASN A 546 -16.35 -32.74 -42.29
C ASN A 546 -16.41 -33.15 -40.80
N THR A 547 -16.03 -32.21 -39.93
CA THR A 547 -15.93 -32.41 -38.46
C THR A 547 -17.18 -33.02 -37.86
N ASP A 548 -18.35 -32.69 -38.39
CA ASP A 548 -19.65 -33.17 -37.89
C ASP A 548 -19.88 -34.66 -38.19
N LEU A 549 -19.32 -35.18 -39.30
CA LEU A 549 -19.39 -36.61 -39.62
C LEU A 549 -18.47 -37.43 -38.70
N ILE A 550 -17.27 -36.90 -38.42
CA ILE A 550 -16.26 -37.56 -37.57
C ILE A 550 -16.74 -37.64 -36.12
N ARG A 551 -17.39 -36.58 -35.60
CA ARG A 551 -17.98 -36.59 -34.25
C ARG A 551 -19.00 -37.73 -34.06
N MET A 552 -19.83 -38.00 -35.07
CA MET A 552 -20.87 -39.04 -34.98
C MET A 552 -20.37 -40.48 -35.16
N MET A 553 -19.10 -40.69 -35.52
CA MET A 553 -18.52 -42.03 -35.65
C MET A 553 -18.51 -42.74 -34.28
N LYS A 554 -19.02 -43.97 -34.26
CA LYS A 554 -19.03 -44.84 -33.09
C LYS A 554 -17.65 -45.44 -32.87
N VAL A 555 -17.18 -45.37 -31.62
CA VAL A 555 -15.84 -45.81 -31.22
C VAL A 555 -15.95 -46.97 -30.23
N ASN A 556 -15.22 -48.06 -30.48
CA ASN A 556 -15.13 -49.21 -29.58
C ASN A 556 -14.12 -48.97 -28.44
N ASP A 557 -14.21 -49.72 -27.34
CA ASP A 557 -13.29 -49.57 -26.20
C ASP A 557 -11.80 -49.73 -26.60
N GLU A 558 -11.46 -50.69 -27.45
CA GLU A 558 -10.07 -50.84 -27.96
C GLU A 558 -9.61 -49.65 -28.80
N GLN A 559 -10.51 -49.04 -29.58
CA GLN A 559 -10.20 -47.84 -30.36
C GLN A 559 -10.02 -46.63 -29.44
N MET A 560 -10.83 -46.48 -28.39
CA MET A 560 -10.64 -45.44 -27.37
C MET A 560 -9.32 -45.58 -26.63
N ILE A 561 -8.87 -46.82 -26.35
CA ILE A 561 -7.55 -47.06 -25.75
C ILE A 561 -6.44 -46.59 -26.70
N GLN A 562 -6.54 -46.92 -28.00
CA GLN A 562 -5.57 -46.47 -29.00
C GLN A 562 -5.54 -44.94 -29.12
N MET A 563 -6.71 -44.29 -29.18
CA MET A 563 -6.81 -42.83 -29.21
C MET A 563 -6.20 -42.18 -27.97
N LEU A 564 -6.48 -42.74 -26.78
CA LEU A 564 -5.93 -42.21 -25.53
C LEU A 564 -4.40 -42.31 -25.49
N ILE A 565 -3.81 -43.39 -26.01
CA ILE A 565 -2.35 -43.52 -26.13
C ILE A 565 -1.79 -42.43 -27.07
N GLY A 566 -2.45 -42.18 -28.20
CA GLY A 566 -2.08 -41.11 -29.14
C GLY A 566 -2.14 -39.72 -28.50
N VAL A 567 -3.24 -39.41 -27.82
CA VAL A 567 -3.42 -38.13 -27.08
C VAL A 567 -2.38 -37.97 -25.97
N LEU A 568 -2.11 -39.01 -25.18
CA LEU A 568 -1.11 -38.95 -24.13
C LEU A 568 0.30 -38.73 -24.70
N ARG A 569 0.59 -39.28 -25.89
CA ARG A 569 1.88 -39.11 -26.58
C ARG A 569 2.06 -37.71 -27.16
N HIS A 570 1.01 -37.14 -27.76
CA HIS A 570 1.11 -35.87 -28.51
C HIS A 570 0.69 -34.64 -27.71
N ALA A 571 -0.40 -34.71 -26.94
CA ALA A 571 -0.95 -33.56 -26.20
C ALA A 571 -0.40 -33.44 -24.78
N ALA A 572 -0.20 -34.56 -24.06
CA ALA A 572 0.17 -34.49 -22.64
C ALA A 572 1.56 -33.87 -22.42
N ALA A 573 2.51 -34.10 -23.33
CA ALA A 573 3.81 -33.45 -23.28
C ALA A 573 3.70 -31.92 -23.47
N SER A 574 2.88 -31.47 -24.42
CA SER A 574 2.63 -30.04 -24.64
C SER A 574 1.97 -29.39 -23.42
N VAL A 575 0.89 -30.00 -22.91
CA VAL A 575 0.13 -29.50 -21.74
C VAL A 575 0.98 -29.51 -20.47
N PHE A 576 1.87 -30.49 -20.30
CA PHE A 576 2.81 -30.54 -19.18
C PHE A 576 3.83 -29.41 -19.28
N VAL A 577 4.48 -29.23 -20.43
CA VAL A 577 5.51 -28.19 -20.60
C VAL A 577 4.91 -26.80 -20.41
N THR A 578 3.74 -26.51 -20.98
CA THR A 578 3.08 -25.20 -20.81
C THR A 578 2.71 -24.95 -19.34
N SER A 579 2.06 -25.91 -18.68
CA SER A 579 1.65 -25.75 -17.28
C SER A 579 2.83 -25.70 -16.31
N PHE A 580 3.85 -26.54 -16.52
CA PHE A 580 5.05 -26.59 -15.69
C PHE A 580 5.88 -25.31 -15.81
N THR A 581 6.11 -24.83 -17.03
CA THR A 581 6.87 -23.57 -17.25
C THR A 581 6.13 -22.37 -16.66
N THR A 582 4.80 -22.31 -16.82
CA THR A 582 3.98 -21.23 -16.23
C THR A 582 3.98 -21.29 -14.70
N SER A 583 3.76 -22.48 -14.11
CA SER A 583 3.80 -22.68 -12.65
C SER A 583 5.18 -22.37 -12.07
N ALA A 584 6.26 -22.83 -12.72
CA ALA A 584 7.63 -22.55 -12.32
C ALA A 584 7.93 -21.06 -12.34
N ALA A 585 7.48 -20.32 -13.37
CA ALA A 585 7.65 -18.87 -13.43
C ALA A 585 6.99 -18.18 -12.22
N PHE A 586 5.78 -18.57 -11.82
CA PHE A 586 5.15 -18.03 -10.62
C PHE A 586 5.86 -18.44 -9.32
N PHE A 587 6.39 -19.66 -9.23
CA PHE A 587 7.18 -20.06 -8.07
C PHE A 587 8.50 -19.30 -7.93
N THR A 588 9.09 -18.77 -9.01
CA THR A 588 10.30 -17.92 -8.89
C THR A 588 10.05 -16.64 -8.06
N ASN A 589 8.81 -16.16 -7.98
CA ASN A 589 8.45 -15.02 -7.14
C ASN A 589 8.70 -15.28 -5.64
N MET A 590 8.84 -16.54 -5.23
CA MET A 590 9.21 -16.90 -3.86
C MET A 590 10.59 -16.38 -3.43
N ILE A 591 11.48 -16.07 -4.39
CA ILE A 591 12.81 -15.51 -4.13
C ILE A 591 12.71 -14.05 -3.64
N SER A 592 11.61 -13.35 -3.92
CA SER A 592 11.37 -11.99 -3.44
C SER A 592 11.36 -11.90 -1.92
N ARG A 593 11.82 -10.78 -1.34
CA ARG A 593 11.72 -10.53 0.12
C ARG A 593 10.38 -9.94 0.55
N ILE A 594 9.49 -9.65 -0.42
CA ILE A 594 8.18 -9.05 -0.18
C ILE A 594 7.15 -10.17 -0.07
N ALA A 595 6.55 -10.34 1.12
CA ALA A 595 5.59 -11.40 1.39
C ALA A 595 4.40 -11.36 0.41
N TYR A 596 3.91 -10.17 0.07
CA TYR A 596 2.82 -10.00 -0.89
C TYR A 596 3.09 -10.68 -2.25
N VAL A 597 4.31 -10.54 -2.78
CA VAL A 597 4.74 -11.11 -4.07
C VAL A 597 4.99 -12.62 -3.96
N GLN A 598 5.59 -13.05 -2.85
CA GLN A 598 5.81 -14.46 -2.54
C GLN A 598 4.49 -15.23 -2.49
N LEU A 599 3.51 -14.73 -1.73
CA LEU A 599 2.21 -15.37 -1.54
C LEU A 599 1.40 -15.45 -2.83
N PHE A 600 1.47 -14.40 -3.67
CA PHE A 600 0.87 -14.43 -5.00
C PHE A 600 1.49 -15.49 -5.90
N GLY A 601 2.82 -15.56 -5.95
CA GLY A 601 3.55 -16.57 -6.71
C GLY A 601 3.25 -18.01 -6.25
N LEU A 602 3.26 -18.25 -4.94
CA LEU A 602 2.93 -19.54 -4.34
C LEU A 602 1.51 -19.97 -4.72
N PHE A 603 0.53 -19.10 -4.51
CA PHE A 603 -0.88 -19.41 -4.73
C PHE A 603 -1.17 -19.68 -6.22
N MET A 604 -0.72 -18.79 -7.11
CA MET A 604 -0.92 -18.96 -8.56
C MET A 604 -0.18 -20.20 -9.09
N GLY A 605 1.05 -20.45 -8.62
CA GLY A 605 1.84 -21.63 -8.98
C GLY A 605 1.13 -22.94 -8.60
N LEU A 606 0.57 -23.02 -7.38
CA LEU A 606 -0.23 -24.16 -6.91
C LEU A 606 -1.53 -24.33 -7.71
N CYS A 607 -2.25 -23.24 -7.99
CA CYS A 607 -3.46 -23.26 -8.82
C CYS A 607 -3.19 -23.88 -10.20
N ILE A 608 -2.11 -23.47 -10.87
CA ILE A 608 -1.74 -24.02 -12.19
C ILE A 608 -1.35 -25.49 -12.08
N LEU A 609 -0.58 -25.86 -11.05
CA LEU A 609 -0.15 -27.24 -10.84
C LEU A 609 -1.36 -28.18 -10.61
N PHE A 610 -2.29 -27.79 -9.73
CA PHE A 610 -3.52 -28.57 -9.52
C PHE A 610 -4.41 -28.57 -10.76
N ASN A 611 -4.52 -27.47 -11.49
CA ASN A 611 -5.26 -27.43 -12.76
C ASN A 611 -4.67 -28.39 -13.80
N PHE A 612 -3.34 -28.47 -13.92
CA PHE A 612 -2.68 -29.48 -14.75
C PHE A 612 -3.04 -30.91 -14.34
N LEU A 613 -2.99 -31.21 -13.03
CA LEU A 613 -3.39 -32.52 -12.51
C LEU A 613 -4.85 -32.85 -12.85
N MET A 614 -5.77 -31.89 -12.72
CA MET A 614 -7.17 -32.06 -13.12
C MET A 614 -7.33 -32.26 -14.63
N ASN A 615 -6.56 -31.57 -15.46
CA ASN A 615 -6.62 -31.71 -16.91
C ASN A 615 -6.19 -33.12 -17.35
N VAL A 616 -5.07 -33.62 -16.82
CA VAL A 616 -4.55 -34.95 -17.20
C VAL A 616 -5.41 -36.09 -16.64
N THR A 617 -6.03 -35.90 -15.47
CA THR A 617 -6.83 -36.95 -14.83
C THR A 617 -8.32 -36.81 -15.11
N MET A 618 -8.95 -35.73 -14.64
CA MET A 618 -10.41 -35.54 -14.71
C MET A 618 -10.87 -35.18 -16.12
N ILE A 619 -10.23 -34.23 -16.81
CA ILE A 619 -10.68 -33.86 -18.17
C ILE A 619 -10.50 -35.04 -19.13
N VAL A 620 -9.34 -35.71 -19.14
CA VAL A 620 -9.14 -36.92 -19.96
C VAL A 620 -10.18 -38.02 -19.66
N SER A 621 -10.47 -38.27 -18.37
CA SER A 621 -11.55 -39.22 -18.00
C SER A 621 -12.92 -38.75 -18.50
N PHE A 622 -13.18 -37.45 -18.45
CA PHE A 622 -14.41 -36.84 -18.94
C PHE A 622 -14.53 -36.93 -20.47
N VAL A 623 -13.45 -36.77 -21.25
CA VAL A 623 -13.49 -36.96 -22.72
C VAL A 623 -14.02 -38.34 -23.07
N ILE A 624 -13.57 -39.38 -22.36
CA ILE A 624 -14.02 -40.76 -22.59
C ILE A 624 -15.49 -40.95 -22.22
N VAL A 625 -15.94 -40.38 -21.08
CA VAL A 625 -17.34 -40.42 -20.66
C VAL A 625 -18.23 -39.64 -21.63
N TYR A 626 -17.74 -38.50 -22.11
CA TYR A 626 -18.39 -37.65 -23.10
C TYR A 626 -18.61 -38.42 -24.40
N GLU A 627 -17.61 -39.15 -24.89
CA GLU A 627 -17.72 -40.01 -26.07
C GLU A 627 -18.71 -41.18 -25.87
N LYS A 628 -18.71 -41.80 -24.68
CA LYS A 628 -19.58 -42.95 -24.36
C LYS A 628 -21.06 -42.57 -24.19
N ILE A 629 -21.35 -41.36 -23.70
CA ILE A 629 -22.70 -41.00 -23.23
C ILE A 629 -23.20 -39.71 -23.88
N CYS A 630 -22.43 -38.63 -23.82
CA CYS A 630 -22.92 -37.32 -24.29
C CYS A 630 -23.10 -37.29 -25.81
N GLU A 631 -22.17 -37.83 -26.60
CA GLU A 631 -22.32 -37.94 -28.07
C GLU A 631 -23.55 -38.78 -28.49
N PRO A 632 -23.76 -40.02 -28.00
CA PRO A 632 -24.96 -40.79 -28.35
C PRO A 632 -26.25 -40.16 -27.85
N LEU A 633 -26.24 -39.50 -26.68
CA LEU A 633 -27.42 -38.85 -26.12
C LEU A 633 -27.77 -37.56 -26.88
N SER A 634 -26.76 -36.80 -27.32
CA SER A 634 -26.91 -35.66 -28.23
C SER A 634 -27.49 -36.09 -29.58
N ALA A 635 -26.96 -37.16 -30.16
CA ALA A 635 -27.44 -37.72 -31.42
C ALA A 635 -28.89 -38.26 -31.34
N ARG A 636 -29.32 -38.70 -30.15
CA ARG A 636 -30.65 -39.31 -29.93
C ARG A 636 -31.74 -38.30 -29.57
N PHE A 637 -31.43 -37.28 -28.77
CA PHE A 637 -32.42 -36.31 -28.29
C PHE A 637 -32.47 -35.01 -29.09
N GLY A 638 -31.48 -34.72 -29.95
CA GLY A 638 -31.42 -33.45 -30.70
C GLY A 638 -31.38 -32.20 -29.81
N LEU A 639 -31.20 -32.36 -28.49
CA LEU A 639 -31.42 -31.34 -27.47
C LEU A 639 -30.41 -30.18 -27.54
N PHE A 640 -29.29 -30.39 -28.22
CA PHE A 640 -28.24 -29.38 -28.46
C PHE A 640 -28.08 -28.99 -29.94
N ASN A 641 -28.86 -29.61 -30.85
CA ASN A 641 -28.85 -29.31 -32.29
C ASN A 641 -29.88 -28.25 -32.71
N HIS A 642 -30.51 -27.56 -31.75
CA HIS A 642 -31.43 -26.47 -32.03
C HIS A 642 -30.82 -25.10 -31.69
N PHE A 643 -29.54 -24.91 -32.03
CA PHE A 643 -29.11 -23.56 -32.35
C PHE A 643 -29.85 -23.15 -33.65
N PRO A 644 -30.33 -21.90 -33.77
CA PRO A 644 -31.07 -21.48 -34.94
C PRO A 644 -30.24 -21.76 -36.20
N GLU A 645 -30.84 -22.19 -37.32
CA GLU A 645 -30.14 -22.52 -38.58
C GLU A 645 -29.17 -21.41 -39.05
N VAL A 646 -29.43 -20.17 -38.63
CA VAL A 646 -28.58 -19.00 -38.83
C VAL A 646 -27.23 -19.14 -38.13
N PHE A 647 -27.23 -19.59 -36.87
CA PHE A 647 -26.01 -19.82 -36.08
C PHE A 647 -25.14 -20.92 -36.70
N ASP A 648 -25.75 -22.02 -37.17
CA ASP A 648 -25.02 -23.08 -37.87
C ASP A 648 -24.41 -22.58 -39.19
N LYS A 649 -25.14 -21.79 -39.98
CA LYS A 649 -24.60 -21.16 -41.19
C LYS A 649 -23.44 -20.22 -40.89
N ILE A 650 -23.56 -19.40 -39.84
CA ILE A 650 -22.49 -18.50 -39.38
C ILE A 650 -21.27 -19.32 -38.93
N MET A 651 -21.46 -20.33 -38.11
CA MET A 651 -20.39 -21.20 -37.60
C MET A 651 -19.66 -21.93 -38.72
N ILE A 652 -20.39 -22.50 -39.69
CA ILE A 652 -19.78 -23.15 -40.86
C ILE A 652 -18.96 -22.14 -41.68
N THR A 653 -19.47 -20.92 -41.85
CA THR A 653 -18.74 -19.85 -42.56
C THR A 653 -17.49 -19.43 -41.81
N LEU A 654 -17.59 -19.27 -40.48
CA LEU A 654 -16.48 -18.91 -39.61
C LEU A 654 -15.39 -19.98 -39.60
N THR A 655 -15.76 -21.26 -39.50
CA THR A 655 -14.82 -22.39 -39.54
C THR A 655 -14.11 -22.49 -40.90
N ARG A 656 -14.82 -22.26 -42.02
CA ARG A 656 -14.20 -22.23 -43.36
C ARG A 656 -13.25 -21.07 -43.53
N LEU A 657 -13.64 -19.88 -43.08
CA LEU A 657 -12.78 -18.70 -43.10
C LEU A 657 -11.53 -18.93 -42.24
N ASN A 658 -11.71 -19.48 -41.04
CA ASN A 658 -10.61 -19.84 -40.14
C ASN A 658 -9.64 -20.81 -40.82
N HIS A 659 -10.15 -21.89 -41.40
CA HIS A 659 -9.33 -22.86 -42.13
C HIS A 659 -8.57 -22.20 -43.29
N ALA A 660 -9.24 -21.41 -44.13
CA ALA A 660 -8.59 -20.71 -45.24
C ALA A 660 -7.48 -19.76 -44.75
N ILE A 661 -7.72 -19.01 -43.68
CA ILE A 661 -6.73 -18.11 -43.08
C ILE A 661 -5.51 -18.89 -42.57
N PHE A 662 -5.72 -19.91 -41.73
CA PHE A 662 -4.61 -20.60 -41.05
C PHE A 662 -3.86 -21.60 -41.93
N THR A 663 -4.51 -22.26 -42.88
CA THR A 663 -3.85 -23.28 -43.73
C THR A 663 -3.28 -22.70 -45.03
N VAL A 664 -3.93 -21.67 -45.59
CA VAL A 664 -3.54 -21.13 -46.90
C VAL A 664 -2.87 -19.76 -46.77
N TYR A 665 -3.53 -18.79 -46.13
CA TYR A 665 -3.04 -17.41 -46.15
C TYR A 665 -1.86 -17.17 -45.22
N ILE A 666 -1.94 -17.55 -43.93
CA ILE A 666 -0.89 -17.33 -42.94
C ILE A 666 0.44 -17.98 -43.37
N PRO A 667 0.49 -19.28 -43.75
CA PRO A 667 1.74 -19.91 -44.15
C PRO A 667 2.34 -19.28 -45.41
N ARG A 668 1.51 -18.93 -46.41
CA ARG A 668 1.97 -18.23 -47.62
C ARG A 668 2.56 -16.86 -47.30
N ILE A 669 1.93 -16.11 -46.40
CA ILE A 669 2.41 -14.80 -45.95
C ILE A 669 3.74 -14.97 -45.20
N ILE A 670 3.83 -15.90 -44.25
CA ILE A 670 5.05 -16.13 -43.46
C ILE A 670 6.21 -16.56 -44.37
N ILE A 671 5.99 -17.50 -45.29
CA ILE A 671 7.04 -18.02 -46.18
C ILE A 671 7.50 -16.92 -47.17
N LYS A 672 6.55 -16.18 -47.77
CA LYS A 672 6.86 -15.15 -48.77
C LYS A 672 7.52 -13.91 -48.14
N LEU A 673 7.10 -13.51 -46.94
CA LEU A 673 7.59 -12.33 -46.23
C LEU A 673 8.63 -12.66 -45.14
N ARG A 674 9.19 -13.88 -45.09
CA ARG A 674 10.03 -14.36 -43.98
C ARG A 674 11.15 -13.41 -43.57
N TYR A 675 11.91 -12.89 -44.55
CA TYR A 675 13.03 -12.00 -44.26
C TYR A 675 12.54 -10.62 -43.77
N ILE A 676 11.43 -10.12 -44.32
CA ILE A 676 10.81 -8.87 -43.90
C ILE A 676 10.33 -9.00 -42.45
N LEU A 677 9.62 -10.09 -42.11
CA LEU A 677 9.15 -10.34 -40.75
C LEU A 677 10.30 -10.48 -39.76
N ILE A 678 11.36 -11.23 -40.10
CA ILE A 678 12.54 -11.38 -39.26
C ILE A 678 13.20 -10.01 -39.01
N ILE A 679 13.38 -9.20 -40.04
CA ILE A 679 13.97 -7.86 -39.91
C ILE A 679 13.08 -6.96 -39.04
N ILE A 680 11.77 -6.96 -39.25
CA ILE A 680 10.83 -6.14 -38.47
C ILE A 680 10.87 -6.54 -36.99
N PHE A 681 10.77 -7.84 -36.66
CA PHE A 681 10.82 -8.30 -35.28
C PHE A 681 12.19 -8.09 -34.63
N LEU A 682 13.28 -8.20 -35.40
CA LEU A 682 14.62 -7.90 -34.90
C LEU A 682 14.79 -6.41 -34.59
N ILE A 683 14.31 -5.51 -35.46
CA ILE A 683 14.29 -4.07 -35.21
C ILE A 683 13.42 -3.75 -34.00
N LEU A 684 12.19 -4.28 -33.93
CA LEU A 684 11.30 -4.10 -32.78
C LEU A 684 11.93 -4.61 -31.47
N GLY A 685 12.64 -5.74 -31.51
CA GLY A 685 13.37 -6.28 -30.38
C GLY A 685 14.52 -5.38 -29.92
N ILE A 686 15.33 -4.87 -30.85
CA ILE A 686 16.44 -3.95 -30.54
C ILE A 686 15.89 -2.62 -29.99
N VAL A 687 14.84 -2.06 -30.61
CA VAL A 687 14.18 -0.85 -30.13
C VAL A 687 13.58 -1.07 -28.75
N GLY A 688 12.94 -2.21 -28.51
CA GLY A 688 12.40 -2.60 -27.20
C GLY A 688 13.49 -2.68 -26.13
N LEU A 689 14.63 -3.33 -26.43
CA LEU A 689 15.78 -3.39 -25.53
C LEU A 689 16.37 -2.00 -25.26
N PHE A 690 16.47 -1.14 -26.28
CA PHE A 690 16.94 0.23 -26.11
C PHE A 690 16.02 1.06 -25.20
N ILE A 691 14.70 0.95 -25.37
CA ILE A 691 13.70 1.67 -24.55
C ILE A 691 13.76 1.22 -23.09
N VAL A 692 13.85 -0.09 -22.85
CA VAL A 692 13.87 -0.68 -21.49
C VAL A 692 15.18 -0.36 -20.75
N PHE A 693 16.33 -0.42 -21.42
CA PHE A 693 17.64 -0.29 -20.77
C PHE A 693 18.31 1.09 -20.88
N TYR A 694 18.01 1.90 -21.92
CA TYR A 694 18.75 3.15 -22.18
C TYR A 694 17.95 4.43 -21.92
N HIS A 695 16.81 4.64 -22.58
CA HIS A 695 15.93 5.81 -22.35
C HIS A 695 14.53 5.54 -22.93
N PRO A 696 13.43 5.73 -22.18
CA PRO A 696 13.29 6.37 -20.85
C PRO A 696 13.68 5.52 -19.64
N LYS A 697 14.07 4.25 -19.82
CA LYS A 697 14.34 3.27 -18.73
C LYS A 697 13.11 3.00 -17.85
N LEU A 698 13.12 1.86 -17.19
CA LEU A 698 12.16 1.59 -16.11
C LEU A 698 12.60 2.39 -14.87
N THR A 699 11.98 3.55 -14.65
CA THR A 699 12.21 4.36 -13.45
C THR A 699 11.33 3.90 -12.30
N PRO A 700 11.85 3.81 -11.06
CA PRO A 700 11.00 3.59 -9.89
C PRO A 700 9.98 4.73 -9.74
N PRO A 701 8.85 4.49 -9.05
CA PRO A 701 7.85 5.53 -8.80
C PRO A 701 8.49 6.72 -8.08
N LYS A 702 8.25 7.93 -8.59
CA LYS A 702 8.77 9.18 -8.00
C LYS A 702 8.05 9.58 -6.71
N SER A 703 6.78 9.21 -6.60
CA SER A 703 5.97 9.45 -5.40
C SER A 703 6.15 8.30 -4.42
N ARG A 704 6.18 8.63 -3.12
CA ARG A 704 6.21 7.65 -2.02
C ARG A 704 4.84 6.99 -1.76
N ARG A 705 3.80 7.46 -2.44
CA ARG A 705 2.41 7.12 -2.18
C ARG A 705 1.97 6.00 -3.12
N TYR A 706 1.15 5.08 -2.63
CA TYR A 706 0.53 4.05 -3.48
C TYR A 706 -0.65 4.63 -4.24
N GLN A 707 -0.83 4.21 -5.49
CA GLN A 707 -1.99 4.56 -6.31
C GLN A 707 -2.99 3.40 -6.25
N PHE A 708 -4.23 3.67 -5.83
CA PHE A 708 -5.30 2.67 -5.73
C PHE A 708 -6.34 2.83 -6.84
N PHE A 709 -6.68 4.07 -7.21
CA PHE A 709 -7.62 4.35 -8.30
C PHE A 709 -6.92 4.86 -9.56
N GLN A 710 -7.69 5.09 -10.63
CA GLN A 710 -7.20 5.82 -11.80
C GLN A 710 -6.86 7.27 -11.41
N LEU A 711 -5.88 7.89 -12.09
CA LEU A 711 -5.45 9.28 -11.81
C LEU A 711 -6.57 10.33 -12.02
N SER A 712 -7.64 9.98 -12.72
CA SER A 712 -8.85 10.80 -12.88
C SER A 712 -9.72 10.84 -11.62
N HIS A 713 -9.59 9.86 -10.72
CA HIS A 713 -10.41 9.76 -9.53
C HIS A 713 -10.06 10.88 -8.54
N PRO A 714 -11.05 11.54 -7.89
CA PRO A 714 -10.82 12.69 -7.01
C PRO A 714 -9.78 12.46 -5.91
N PHE A 715 -9.77 11.27 -5.28
CA PHE A 715 -8.76 10.93 -4.27
C PHE A 715 -7.33 10.85 -4.83
N GLU A 716 -7.15 10.28 -6.03
CA GLU A 716 -5.82 10.15 -6.63
C GLU A 716 -5.35 11.46 -7.24
N ARG A 717 -6.28 12.25 -7.76
CA ARG A 717 -6.00 13.60 -8.26
C ARG A 717 -5.52 14.52 -7.15
N PHE A 718 -6.11 14.42 -5.96
CA PHE A 718 -5.61 15.14 -4.79
C PHE A 718 -4.14 14.78 -4.53
N GLU A 719 -3.88 13.48 -4.37
CA GLU A 719 -2.56 12.97 -4.00
C GLU A 719 -1.48 13.32 -5.02
N TYR A 720 -1.71 13.05 -6.30
CA TYR A 720 -0.67 13.19 -7.32
C TYR A 720 -0.59 14.56 -8.00
N GLN A 721 -1.65 15.37 -7.96
CA GLN A 721 -1.68 16.65 -8.69
C GLN A 721 -1.89 17.87 -7.80
N MET A 722 -2.65 17.77 -6.69
CA MET A 722 -3.05 18.96 -5.93
C MET A 722 -2.34 19.14 -4.59
N ARG A 723 -1.96 18.05 -3.91
CA ARG A 723 -1.30 18.13 -2.60
C ARG A 723 -0.04 19.02 -2.65
N ASP A 724 0.74 18.88 -3.72
CA ASP A 724 1.99 19.63 -3.96
C ASP A 724 1.75 21.10 -4.41
N GLU A 725 0.49 21.56 -4.44
CA GLU A 725 0.12 22.95 -4.68
C GLU A 725 -0.16 23.73 -3.39
N PHE A 726 -0.41 23.07 -2.26
CA PHE A 726 -0.70 23.75 -0.98
C PHE A 726 0.54 23.80 -0.09
N LEU A 727 0.78 24.95 0.54
CA LEU A 727 1.98 25.18 1.35
C LEU A 727 2.02 24.27 2.59
N SER A 728 0.87 23.92 3.17
CA SER A 728 0.80 23.05 4.36
C SER A 728 1.51 21.73 4.14
N TYR A 729 1.14 21.00 3.07
CA TYR A 729 1.73 19.71 2.76
C TYR A 729 3.16 19.84 2.25
N ILE A 730 3.49 20.91 1.51
CA ILE A 730 4.88 21.17 1.08
C ILE A 730 5.78 21.37 2.31
N ASN A 731 5.32 22.15 3.28
CA ASN A 731 6.06 22.47 4.50
C ASN A 731 6.13 21.26 5.43
N GLU A 732 5.04 20.51 5.58
CA GLU A 732 5.01 19.25 6.32
C GLU A 732 5.99 18.23 5.72
N ASP A 733 5.94 18.03 4.40
CA ASP A 733 6.85 17.14 3.72
C ASP A 733 8.29 17.64 3.86
N LYS A 734 8.57 18.95 3.67
CA LYS A 734 9.90 19.54 3.89
C LYS A 734 10.41 19.33 5.31
N ASP A 735 9.59 19.54 6.33
CA ASP A 735 10.00 19.34 7.73
C ASP A 735 10.27 17.86 8.04
N ASN A 736 9.50 16.95 7.42
CA ASN A 736 9.70 15.51 7.55
C ASN A 736 10.95 15.02 6.79
N ILE A 737 11.39 15.77 5.78
CA ILE A 737 12.42 15.38 4.83
C ILE A 737 13.77 16.05 5.12
N THR A 738 13.77 17.24 5.72
CA THR A 738 14.95 18.05 6.01
C THR A 738 15.55 17.67 7.35
N ASN A 739 16.84 17.33 7.36
CA ASN A 739 17.60 16.94 8.55
C ASN A 739 16.89 15.90 9.42
N PRO A 740 16.49 14.75 8.83
CA PRO A 740 15.75 13.71 9.54
C PRO A 740 16.55 13.17 10.73
N LEU A 741 15.81 12.75 11.76
CA LEU A 741 16.37 12.23 12.99
C LEU A 741 16.92 10.81 12.76
N LEU A 742 18.21 10.62 13.04
CA LEU A 742 18.85 9.31 13.09
C LEU A 742 18.92 8.83 14.53
N VAL A 743 18.38 7.64 14.78
CA VAL A 743 18.46 6.96 16.07
C VAL A 743 19.58 5.92 16.03
N PHE A 744 20.59 6.09 16.88
CA PHE A 744 21.58 5.07 17.15
C PHE A 744 21.08 4.16 18.25
N VAL A 745 21.20 2.85 18.07
CA VAL A 745 20.78 1.82 19.03
C VAL A 745 21.91 0.81 19.18
N PHE A 746 22.39 0.61 20.40
CA PHE A 746 23.41 -0.37 20.75
C PHE A 746 22.87 -1.37 21.77
N GLY A 747 23.31 -2.63 21.69
CA GLY A 747 22.97 -3.68 22.66
C GLY A 747 21.65 -4.42 22.40
N ILE A 748 21.06 -4.26 21.22
CA ILE A 748 19.86 -4.98 20.78
C ILE A 748 20.14 -5.65 19.44
N GLU A 749 19.81 -6.94 19.32
CA GLU A 749 19.96 -7.68 18.06
C GLU A 749 18.89 -7.27 17.04
N ASP A 750 19.27 -7.20 15.76
CA ASP A 750 18.42 -6.79 14.64
C ASP A 750 17.51 -7.93 14.11
N THR A 751 17.07 -8.82 15.00
CA THR A 751 16.25 -9.99 14.67
C THR A 751 14.77 -9.64 14.57
N ASP A 752 14.21 -9.72 13.35
CA ASP A 752 12.76 -9.77 13.18
C ASP A 752 12.26 -11.17 13.58
N LEU A 753 11.55 -11.26 14.71
CA LEU A 753 10.92 -12.48 15.21
C LEU A 753 9.54 -12.73 14.59
N VAL A 754 9.02 -11.81 13.79
CA VAL A 754 7.69 -11.92 13.19
C VAL A 754 7.77 -12.72 11.91
N HIS A 755 6.88 -13.69 11.76
CA HIS A 755 6.85 -14.58 10.60
C HIS A 755 6.44 -13.79 9.33
N PRO A 756 7.17 -13.90 8.20
CA PRO A 756 6.89 -13.10 7.01
C PRO A 756 5.49 -13.26 6.43
N PHE A 757 4.91 -14.46 6.55
CA PHE A 757 3.60 -14.80 5.97
C PHE A 757 2.41 -14.55 6.90
N ASN A 758 2.66 -14.29 8.19
CA ASN A 758 1.60 -14.05 9.20
C ASN A 758 1.92 -12.78 10.00
N PRO A 759 1.74 -11.58 9.41
CA PRO A 759 2.05 -10.32 10.09
C PRO A 759 1.10 -10.03 11.26
N ASP A 760 -0.17 -10.46 11.14
CA ASP A 760 -1.24 -10.18 12.13
C ASP A 760 -1.23 -11.18 13.30
N GLN A 761 -0.60 -12.34 13.13
CA GLN A 761 -0.37 -13.26 14.24
C GLN A 761 0.75 -12.72 15.13
N GLN A 762 0.41 -11.76 15.97
CA GLN A 762 1.08 -11.46 17.23
C GLN A 762 0.94 -12.61 18.24
N ARG A 763 0.80 -13.86 17.80
CA ARG A 763 0.46 -15.03 18.65
C ARG A 763 1.62 -15.50 19.53
N TYR A 764 2.69 -14.71 19.64
CA TYR A 764 3.65 -14.75 20.74
C TYR A 764 3.72 -13.39 21.42
N ILE A 765 2.57 -12.94 21.96
CA ILE A 765 2.50 -12.02 23.10
C ILE A 765 3.28 -12.58 24.33
N ASP A 766 3.79 -13.81 24.28
CA ASP A 766 4.74 -14.34 25.26
C ASP A 766 6.23 -14.02 24.98
N ASN A 767 6.57 -13.36 23.85
CA ASN A 767 7.93 -12.91 23.55
C ASN A 767 7.99 -11.42 23.16
N ASP A 768 7.45 -10.56 24.02
CA ASP A 768 7.74 -9.10 24.09
C ASP A 768 9.23 -8.76 24.39
N ASN A 769 10.11 -9.74 24.25
CA ASN A 769 11.49 -9.62 24.65
C ASN A 769 12.31 -9.15 23.46
N LEU A 770 12.66 -7.86 23.47
CA LEU A 770 13.84 -7.37 22.78
C LEU A 770 15.00 -8.33 23.07
N VAL A 771 15.62 -8.86 22.02
CA VAL A 771 16.78 -9.74 22.17
C VAL A 771 17.98 -8.86 22.45
N TYR A 772 18.37 -8.80 23.72
CA TYR A 772 19.53 -8.01 24.12
C TYR A 772 20.82 -8.72 23.75
N ASN A 773 21.72 -7.98 23.12
CA ASN A 773 23.05 -8.48 22.84
C ASN A 773 23.86 -8.50 24.15
N LYS A 774 24.26 -9.70 24.57
CA LYS A 774 25.05 -9.91 25.79
C LYS A 774 26.56 -9.68 25.61
N LYS A 775 27.01 -9.46 24.37
CA LYS A 775 28.44 -9.29 24.05
C LYS A 775 28.97 -7.89 24.36
N ILE A 776 28.13 -6.86 24.28
CA ILE A 776 28.52 -5.48 24.63
C ILE A 776 28.39 -5.25 26.14
N ASP A 777 29.45 -4.77 26.79
CA ASP A 777 29.43 -4.39 28.21
C ASP A 777 29.48 -2.86 28.36
N PHE A 778 28.32 -2.26 28.67
CA PHE A 778 28.21 -0.81 28.90
C PHE A 778 28.88 -0.34 30.20
N TYR A 779 29.33 -1.26 31.06
CA TYR A 779 30.03 -0.95 32.31
C TYR A 779 31.56 -0.99 32.17
N ASP A 780 32.06 -1.35 30.99
CA ASP A 780 33.49 -1.34 30.67
C ASP A 780 33.97 0.11 30.43
N PRO A 781 34.96 0.63 31.21
CA PRO A 781 35.51 1.97 31.02
C PRO A 781 36.03 2.24 29.61
N ASP A 782 36.62 1.23 28.94
CA ASP A 782 37.16 1.40 27.60
C ASP A 782 36.04 1.54 26.55
N THR A 783 34.88 0.90 26.76
CA THR A 783 33.66 1.09 25.96
C THR A 783 33.09 2.49 26.13
N LEU A 784 33.10 3.06 27.33
CA LEU A 784 32.68 4.45 27.56
C LEU A 784 33.64 5.47 26.90
N ARG A 785 34.95 5.19 26.92
CA ARG A 785 35.95 6.01 26.22
C ARG A 785 35.75 5.95 24.70
N TRP A 786 35.36 4.79 24.19
CA TRP A 786 34.98 4.63 22.79
C TRP A 786 33.75 5.47 22.42
N PHE A 787 32.68 5.45 23.23
CA PHE A 787 31.49 6.29 22.99
C PHE A 787 31.81 7.79 22.98
N ASP A 788 32.67 8.29 23.89
CA ASP A 788 33.12 9.69 23.86
C ASP A 788 33.90 10.02 22.58
N THR A 789 34.81 9.13 22.16
CA THR A 789 35.57 9.29 20.90
C THR A 789 34.63 9.28 19.70
N PHE A 790 33.65 8.38 19.69
CA PHE A 790 32.66 8.24 18.63
C PHE A 790 31.78 9.49 18.51
N LEU A 791 31.25 10.03 19.61
CA LEU A 791 30.44 11.26 19.59
C LEU A 791 31.26 12.49 19.15
N LYS A 792 32.54 12.60 19.56
CA LYS A 792 33.46 13.65 19.07
C LYS A 792 33.68 13.54 17.56
N ASP A 793 33.82 12.33 17.05
CA ASP A 793 34.01 12.08 15.61
C ASP A 793 32.73 12.33 14.81
N LEU A 794 31.55 12.02 15.35
CA LEU A 794 30.27 12.38 14.75
C LEU A 794 30.13 13.90 14.63
N ASN A 795 30.56 14.66 15.64
CA ASN A 795 30.53 16.12 15.62
C ASN A 795 31.51 16.73 14.59
N ARG A 796 32.57 15.99 14.21
CA ARG A 796 33.52 16.41 13.17
C ARG A 796 33.07 16.04 11.75
N SER A 797 32.12 15.12 11.61
CA SER A 797 31.66 14.63 10.31
C SER A 797 30.69 15.60 9.68
N GLU A 798 30.86 15.87 8.38
CA GLU A 798 29.94 16.70 7.59
C GLU A 798 28.57 16.02 7.36
N LEU A 799 28.45 14.72 7.67
CA LEU A 799 27.21 13.96 7.52
C LEU A 799 26.16 14.35 8.57
N PHE A 800 26.52 14.95 9.70
CA PHE A 800 25.57 15.17 10.80
C PHE A 800 25.43 16.65 11.15
N THR A 801 24.26 17.05 11.63
CA THR A 801 23.98 18.40 12.16
C THR A 801 23.52 18.31 13.61
N ASN A 802 23.66 19.41 14.36
CA ASN A 802 23.23 19.52 15.76
C ASN A 802 23.76 18.42 16.71
N VAL A 803 24.91 17.79 16.39
CA VAL A 803 25.53 16.76 17.25
C VAL A 803 25.95 17.36 18.60
N GLN A 804 26.26 18.65 18.63
CA GLN A 804 26.68 19.39 19.82
C GLN A 804 25.68 19.28 20.97
N ASP A 805 24.37 19.33 20.71
CA ASP A 805 23.35 19.21 21.77
C ASP A 805 23.35 17.80 22.39
N THR A 806 23.52 16.77 21.55
CA THR A 806 23.63 15.38 22.01
C THR A 806 24.93 15.18 22.80
N TYR A 807 26.03 15.79 22.38
CA TYR A 807 27.30 15.77 23.09
C TYR A 807 27.24 16.53 24.42
N ALA A 808 26.52 17.65 24.49
CA ALA A 808 26.29 18.39 25.72
C ALA A 808 25.54 17.54 26.75
N HIS A 809 24.46 16.85 26.34
CA HIS A 809 23.77 15.91 27.22
C HIS A 809 24.68 14.76 27.69
N TRP A 810 25.57 14.26 26.82
CA TRP A 810 26.54 13.23 27.16
C TRP A 810 27.54 13.72 28.22
N LEU A 811 28.05 14.95 28.08
CA LEU A 811 28.92 15.58 29.08
C LEU A 811 28.21 15.75 30.43
N THR A 812 26.95 16.19 30.43
CA THR A 812 26.14 16.31 31.66
C THR A 812 26.02 14.96 32.39
N ILE A 813 25.83 13.86 31.65
CA ILE A 813 25.82 12.51 32.24
C ILE A 813 27.19 12.18 32.86
N GLY A 814 28.29 12.50 32.19
CA GLY A 814 29.64 12.34 32.73
C GLY A 814 29.84 13.12 34.04
N GLN A 815 29.36 14.36 34.11
CA GLN A 815 29.41 15.19 35.32
C GLN A 815 28.56 14.59 36.45
N LEU A 816 27.38 14.04 36.15
CA LEU A 816 26.55 13.34 37.13
C LEU A 816 27.24 12.08 37.66
N LEU A 817 27.84 11.27 36.77
CA LEU A 817 28.61 10.08 37.15
C LEU A 817 29.77 10.44 38.09
N ARG A 818 30.47 11.54 37.82
CA ARG A 818 31.50 12.10 38.70
C ARG A 818 30.92 12.44 40.07
N GLY A 819 29.83 13.22 40.12
CA GLY A 819 29.17 13.62 41.37
C GLY A 819 28.74 12.44 42.23
N PHE A 820 28.27 11.35 41.61
CA PHE A 820 27.90 10.13 42.32
C PHE A 820 29.08 9.33 42.89
N LEU A 821 30.30 9.52 42.38
CA LEU A 821 31.51 8.86 42.87
C LEU A 821 32.30 9.72 43.86
N THR A 822 32.29 11.04 43.70
CA THR A 822 33.07 11.97 44.55
C THR A 822 32.40 12.32 45.88
N SER A 823 31.20 11.79 46.19
CA SER A 823 30.50 12.10 47.45
C SER A 823 31.21 11.62 48.73
N ASN A 824 32.41 11.02 48.62
CA ASN A 824 33.21 10.50 49.74
C ASN A 824 34.71 10.89 49.72
N SER A 825 35.18 11.77 48.83
CA SER A 825 36.62 12.06 48.69
C SER A 825 36.92 13.55 48.49
N ASN A 826 37.44 14.20 49.55
CA ASN A 826 37.95 15.58 49.57
C ASN A 826 39.29 15.74 48.83
N ASN A 827 39.39 15.34 47.57
CA ASN A 827 40.59 15.58 46.75
C ASN A 827 40.22 16.36 45.49
N ASP A 828 40.53 17.66 45.49
CA ASP A 828 40.47 18.57 44.35
C ASP A 828 41.56 18.22 43.33
N ILE A 829 41.25 17.30 42.43
CA ILE A 829 42.00 17.14 41.18
C ILE A 829 41.31 18.03 40.13
N LYS A 830 42.07 18.95 39.52
CA LYS A 830 41.61 19.77 38.39
C LYS A 830 41.34 18.86 37.18
N TYR A 831 40.07 18.59 36.91
CA TYR A 831 39.62 17.90 35.70
C TYR A 831 39.10 18.93 34.68
N ASN A 832 39.33 18.68 33.40
CA ASN A 832 38.78 19.51 32.32
C ASN A 832 37.25 19.37 32.28
N GLU A 833 36.52 20.50 32.32
CA GLU A 833 35.05 20.53 32.20
C GLU A 833 34.55 20.13 30.80
N ASN A 834 35.45 20.12 29.82
CA ASN A 834 35.16 19.83 28.41
C ASN A 834 35.34 18.35 28.02
N GLU A 835 35.65 17.46 28.96
CA GLU A 835 35.86 16.03 28.71
C GLU A 835 34.89 15.16 29.50
N PHE A 836 34.40 14.09 28.87
CA PHE A 836 33.54 13.12 29.53
C PHE A 836 34.32 12.37 30.63
N PHE A 837 33.75 12.33 31.84
CA PHE A 837 34.36 11.61 32.96
C PHE A 837 34.15 10.10 32.82
N VAL A 838 35.25 9.36 32.67
CA VAL A 838 35.25 7.88 32.63
C VAL A 838 35.73 7.33 33.98
N PRO A 839 34.94 6.48 34.67
CA PRO A 839 35.37 5.85 35.91
C PRO A 839 36.57 4.90 35.71
N SER A 840 37.43 4.77 36.72
CA SER A 840 38.67 3.97 36.64
C SER A 840 38.46 2.46 36.61
N THR A 841 37.38 1.96 37.22
CA THR A 841 37.09 0.53 37.28
C THR A 841 35.66 0.22 36.84
N ARG A 842 35.45 -1.01 36.38
CA ARG A 842 34.12 -1.54 36.04
C ARG A 842 33.15 -1.46 37.24
N ASN A 843 33.63 -1.66 38.46
CA ASN A 843 32.80 -1.62 39.66
C ASN A 843 32.36 -0.17 40.00
N ASP A 844 33.26 0.80 39.85
CA ASP A 844 32.92 2.22 40.02
C ASP A 844 31.89 2.66 38.97
N THR A 845 32.05 2.20 37.73
CA THR A 845 31.09 2.44 36.64
C THR A 845 29.71 1.87 36.97
N MET A 846 29.66 0.64 37.49
CA MET A 846 28.41 0.00 37.90
C MET A 846 27.71 0.76 39.05
N ILE A 847 28.47 1.22 40.05
CA ILE A 847 27.92 2.00 41.17
C ILE A 847 27.38 3.35 40.69
N ALA A 848 28.16 4.07 39.87
CA ALA A 848 27.80 5.38 39.36
C ALA A 848 26.56 5.30 38.45
N MET A 849 26.52 4.33 37.54
CA MET A 849 25.42 4.16 36.60
C MET A 849 24.13 3.71 37.31
N ASN A 850 24.21 2.85 38.33
CA ASN A 850 23.05 2.48 39.14
C ASN A 850 22.48 3.66 39.95
N ARG A 851 23.33 4.57 40.43
CA ARG A 851 22.90 5.82 41.09
C ARG A 851 22.28 6.78 40.10
N LEU A 852 22.86 6.90 38.90
CA LEU A 852 22.29 7.67 37.79
C LEU A 852 20.89 7.18 37.45
N PHE A 853 20.67 5.87 37.28
CA PHE A 853 19.34 5.35 36.94
C PHE A 853 18.29 5.59 38.02
N ARG A 854 18.66 5.52 39.30
CA ARG A 854 17.74 5.89 40.39
C ARG A 854 17.40 7.38 40.35
N PHE A 855 18.40 8.23 40.17
CA PHE A 855 18.21 9.68 40.06
C PHE A 855 17.32 10.04 38.86
N VAL A 856 17.59 9.43 37.71
CA VAL A 856 16.84 9.61 36.47
C VAL A 856 15.40 9.09 36.60
N SER A 857 15.19 7.93 37.24
CA SER A 857 13.83 7.39 37.49
C SER A 857 13.00 8.22 38.46
N ASP A 858 13.65 8.89 39.43
CA ASP A 858 12.99 9.76 40.40
C ASP A 858 12.77 11.18 39.84
N SER A 859 13.57 11.61 38.88
CA SER A 859 13.42 12.90 38.20
C SER A 859 12.25 12.85 37.21
N LYS A 860 11.27 13.75 37.37
CA LYS A 860 10.12 13.91 36.45
C LYS A 860 10.53 14.29 35.01
N GLN A 861 11.81 14.50 34.72
CA GLN A 861 12.31 15.00 33.44
C GLN A 861 12.45 13.92 32.34
N VAL A 862 12.43 12.62 32.68
CA VAL A 862 12.29 11.56 31.67
C VAL A 862 10.84 11.36 31.22
N LEU A 863 9.88 11.95 31.93
CA LEU A 863 8.44 11.72 31.70
C LEU A 863 7.81 12.60 30.60
N SER A 864 8.58 13.39 29.87
CA SER A 864 8.08 14.36 28.87
C SER A 864 8.80 14.28 27.52
N SER A 865 9.02 13.08 26.97
CA SER A 865 9.44 12.96 25.55
C SER A 865 8.36 12.35 24.66
N ASN A 866 7.12 12.23 25.16
CA ASN A 866 6.07 11.46 24.49
C ASN A 866 4.92 12.28 23.94
N ASP A 867 5.02 13.61 23.97
CA ASP A 867 4.21 14.41 23.06
C ASP A 867 4.91 14.48 21.72
N GLY A 868 4.27 13.98 20.67
CA GLY A 868 4.65 14.21 19.28
C GLY A 868 4.62 15.69 18.85
N ASN A 869 4.70 16.62 19.80
CA ASN A 869 4.96 18.01 19.57
C ASN A 869 6.47 18.25 19.56
N ARG A 870 6.96 18.70 18.41
CA ARG A 870 8.35 19.03 18.06
C ARG A 870 8.99 20.15 18.91
N GLY A 871 8.62 20.34 20.17
CA GLY A 871 8.98 21.53 20.94
C GLY A 871 9.15 21.39 22.45
N SER A 872 9.13 20.18 23.06
CA SER A 872 9.65 20.04 24.43
C SER A 872 11.14 19.72 24.36
N ASP A 873 11.97 20.42 25.11
CA ASP A 873 13.43 20.22 25.18
C ASP A 873 13.79 18.74 25.40
N ASN A 874 14.11 18.08 24.28
CA ASN A 874 14.12 16.63 24.16
C ASN A 874 15.45 16.06 24.65
N PHE A 875 15.40 15.26 25.70
CA PHE A 875 16.51 14.42 26.12
C PHE A 875 16.93 13.50 24.95
N ARG A 876 18.09 13.78 24.34
CA ARG A 876 18.58 13.10 23.11
C ARG A 876 19.25 11.75 23.35
N LEU A 877 19.26 11.28 24.59
CA LEU A 877 19.92 10.05 25.04
C LEU A 877 18.88 9.14 25.70
N GLY A 878 18.98 7.83 25.50
CA GLY A 878 18.05 6.86 26.05
C GLY A 878 18.79 5.68 26.63
N PHE A 879 18.33 5.21 27.79
CA PHE A 879 18.84 4.00 28.43
C PHE A 879 17.70 3.01 28.60
N LEU A 880 17.93 1.77 28.17
CA LEU A 880 16.95 0.70 28.32
C LEU A 880 17.50 -0.36 29.29
N PRO A 881 17.14 -0.31 30.57
CA PRO A 881 17.46 -1.38 31.51
C PRO A 881 16.56 -2.59 31.27
N ASP A 882 17.07 -3.78 31.55
CA ASP A 882 16.27 -5.01 31.56
C ASP A 882 15.31 -4.98 32.76
N PRO A 883 13.98 -5.14 32.56
CA PRO A 883 13.00 -5.10 33.65
C PRO A 883 13.22 -6.19 34.72
N LYS A 884 13.90 -7.30 34.39
CA LYS A 884 14.14 -8.40 35.34
C LYS A 884 15.41 -8.21 36.16
N THR A 885 16.45 -7.63 35.57
CA THR A 885 17.79 -7.59 36.19
C THR A 885 18.24 -6.17 36.55
N TYR A 886 17.53 -5.13 36.09
CA TYR A 886 17.88 -3.71 36.24
C TYR A 886 19.27 -3.32 35.71
N TYR A 887 19.94 -4.22 34.99
CA TYR A 887 21.18 -3.92 34.28
C TYR A 887 20.87 -3.17 32.98
N LEU A 888 21.72 -2.21 32.65
CA LEU A 888 21.70 -1.54 31.36
C LEU A 888 21.99 -2.55 30.26
N ARG A 889 21.07 -2.68 29.30
CA ARG A 889 21.20 -3.60 28.17
C ARG A 889 21.18 -2.91 26.82
N ALA A 890 20.67 -1.69 26.73
CA ALA A 890 20.75 -0.93 25.49
C ALA A 890 20.98 0.56 25.75
N PHE A 891 21.74 1.17 24.85
CA PHE A 891 22.02 2.59 24.84
C PHE A 891 21.55 3.18 23.51
N LEU A 892 20.83 4.29 23.58
CA LEU A 892 20.27 4.98 22.44
C LEU A 892 20.69 6.44 22.44
N PHE A 893 20.94 6.99 21.26
CA PHE A 893 21.12 8.43 21.13
C PHE A 893 20.66 8.95 19.77
N LEU A 894 20.31 10.23 19.74
CA LEU A 894 19.63 10.88 18.63
C LEU A 894 20.55 11.94 18.00
N VAL A 895 20.65 11.92 16.68
CA VAL A 895 21.46 12.87 15.89
C VAL A 895 20.69 13.29 14.64
N ASN A 896 20.83 14.52 14.18
CA ASN A 896 20.21 14.96 12.94
C ASN A 896 21.12 14.66 11.76
N MET A 897 20.56 14.10 10.69
CA MET A 897 21.29 13.96 9.41
C MET A 897 21.49 15.32 8.75
N ASN A 898 22.52 15.47 7.92
CA ASN A 898 22.77 16.67 7.12
C ASN A 898 22.31 16.48 5.66
N VAL A 899 21.00 16.28 5.45
CA VAL A 899 20.46 15.98 4.12
C VAL A 899 18.96 16.29 4.04
N THR A 900 18.50 16.68 2.85
CA THR A 900 17.09 16.69 2.48
C THR A 900 16.78 15.47 1.63
N PHE A 901 15.92 14.58 2.12
CA PHE A 901 15.52 13.36 1.40
C PHE A 901 14.47 13.60 0.30
N ASP A 902 14.71 14.51 -0.65
CA ASP A 902 13.68 14.87 -1.65
C ASP A 902 13.40 13.73 -2.65
N THR A 903 14.39 12.88 -2.92
CA THR A 903 14.27 11.77 -3.88
C THR A 903 14.84 10.47 -3.33
N PHE A 904 14.32 9.32 -3.82
CA PHE A 904 14.84 8.00 -3.48
C PHE A 904 16.34 7.84 -3.81
N SER A 905 16.81 8.47 -4.89
CA SER A 905 18.23 8.47 -5.25
C SER A 905 19.10 9.17 -4.21
N VAL A 906 18.64 10.29 -3.63
CA VAL A 906 19.36 11.00 -2.58
C VAL A 906 19.38 10.19 -1.29
N GLN A 907 18.24 9.58 -0.92
CA GLN A 907 18.16 8.66 0.23
C GLN A 907 19.15 7.50 0.09
N HIS A 908 19.18 6.85 -1.09
CA HIS A 908 20.05 5.72 -1.34
C HIS A 908 21.53 6.11 -1.33
N ALA A 909 21.90 7.21 -1.99
CA ALA A 909 23.27 7.70 -2.01
C ALA A 909 23.77 8.11 -0.61
N TYR A 910 22.90 8.73 0.19
CA TYR A 910 23.23 9.10 1.56
C TYR A 910 23.37 7.89 2.48
N TYR A 911 22.49 6.90 2.35
CA TYR A 911 22.59 5.64 3.08
C TYR A 911 23.89 4.89 2.76
N GLN A 912 24.31 4.84 1.49
CA GLN A 912 25.61 4.26 1.10
C GLN A 912 26.80 4.99 1.74
N LYS A 913 26.77 6.34 1.77
CA LYS A 913 27.80 7.12 2.46
C LYS A 913 27.85 6.85 3.96
N LEU A 914 26.69 6.65 4.59
CA LEU A 914 26.61 6.28 6.00
C LEU A 914 27.21 4.89 6.25
N GLU A 915 26.86 3.88 5.44
CA GLU A 915 27.46 2.54 5.57
C GLU A 915 28.98 2.58 5.38
N GLU A 916 29.47 3.25 4.33
CA GLU A 916 30.92 3.41 4.10
C GLU A 916 31.62 4.15 5.26
N TYR A 917 30.97 5.16 5.85
CA TYR A 917 31.49 5.86 7.02
C TYR A 917 31.64 4.91 8.21
N PHE A 918 30.63 4.09 8.51
CA PHE A 918 30.68 3.16 9.65
C PHE A 918 31.65 2.00 9.42
N ASP A 919 31.70 1.44 8.20
CA ASP A 919 32.63 0.36 7.86
C ASP A 919 34.09 0.80 8.03
N LYS A 920 34.44 2.00 7.55
CA LYS A 920 35.78 2.60 7.75
C LYS A 920 36.12 2.79 9.22
N ARG A 921 35.14 3.16 10.05
CA ARG A 921 35.36 3.34 11.49
C ARG A 921 35.54 2.02 12.21
N LEU A 922 34.78 1.00 11.81
CA LEU A 922 34.95 -0.35 12.33
C LEU A 922 36.35 -0.90 11.96
N GLU A 923 36.81 -0.68 10.74
CA GLU A 923 38.16 -1.06 10.27
C GLU A 923 39.27 -0.30 11.03
N GLN A 924 39.10 0.99 11.30
CA GLN A 924 40.04 1.76 12.13
C GLN A 924 40.16 1.22 13.56
N LEU A 925 39.05 0.74 14.13
CA LEU A 925 39.03 0.09 15.44
C LEU A 925 39.77 -1.25 15.40
N GLU A 926 39.59 -2.03 14.34
CA GLU A 926 40.30 -3.29 14.10
C GLU A 926 41.83 -3.09 14.02
N LEU A 927 42.28 -2.09 13.25
CA LEU A 927 43.71 -1.80 13.05
C LEU A 927 44.42 -1.28 14.32
N SER A 928 43.66 -0.89 15.36
CA SER A 928 44.20 -0.44 16.67
C SER A 928 44.53 -1.60 17.64
N GLU A 929 44.69 -2.81 17.10
CA GLU A 929 44.74 -4.16 17.69
C GLU A 929 45.66 -4.41 18.92
N GLY A 930 46.42 -3.42 19.41
CA GLY A 930 47.27 -3.58 20.59
C GLY A 930 46.60 -3.28 21.95
N LEU A 931 45.60 -2.39 22.00
CA LEU A 931 44.94 -1.96 23.24
C LEU A 931 43.41 -2.10 23.23
N ASN A 932 42.76 -2.11 22.07
CA ASN A 932 41.30 -2.01 21.95
C ASN A 932 40.62 -3.23 21.30
N GLY A 933 41.32 -4.35 21.09
CA GLY A 933 40.75 -5.54 20.42
C GLY A 933 39.48 -6.10 21.11
N HIS A 934 39.43 -6.02 22.45
CA HIS A 934 38.23 -6.37 23.22
C HIS A 934 37.05 -5.43 22.93
N VAL A 935 37.30 -4.14 22.76
CA VAL A 935 36.29 -3.13 22.43
C VAL A 935 35.78 -3.31 21.00
N TYR A 936 36.66 -3.66 20.05
CA TYR A 936 36.26 -3.98 18.68
C TYR A 936 35.27 -5.14 18.63
N GLU A 937 35.55 -6.26 19.31
CA GLU A 937 34.64 -7.40 19.38
C GLU A 937 33.30 -7.06 20.06
N GLN A 938 33.31 -6.17 21.06
CA GLN A 938 32.07 -5.68 21.68
C GLN A 938 31.25 -4.79 20.73
N VAL A 939 31.89 -3.85 20.04
CA VAL A 939 31.24 -2.85 19.17
C VAL A 939 30.81 -3.42 17.83
N LYS A 940 31.58 -4.34 17.23
CA LYS A 940 31.21 -5.02 15.98
C LYS A 940 29.94 -5.87 16.15
N HIS A 941 29.78 -6.43 17.33
CA HIS A 941 28.63 -7.28 17.62
C HIS A 941 27.45 -6.50 18.20
N GLY A 942 27.69 -5.52 19.07
CA GLY A 942 26.69 -4.75 19.82
C GLY A 942 26.04 -3.63 19.03
#